data_AF-A0A950S347-F1
#
_entry.id   AF-A0A950S347-F1
#
_cell.length_a   1.000
_cell.length_b   1.000
_cell.length_c   1.000
_cell.angle_alpha   90.00
_cell.angle_beta   90.00
_cell.angle_gamma   90.00
#
_symmetry.space_group_name_H-M   'P 1'
#
loop_
_entity.id
_entity.type
_entity.pdbx_description
1 polymer ?
#
loop_
_entity_poly.entity_id
_entity_poly.type
_entity_poly.pdbx_seq_one_letter_code
_entity_poly.pdbx_strand_id
1 'polypeptide(L)'
;MQLLPRNAQTTDPDSGPVIEAVLFGLHAALNDSALVRSLRRHAIATAVITGTQPCSDVLQTAGLTQLFDIQFATIDDAAQRLNVPAARIAIVQDSVSEIQASAHRGFGQVVGVSSHGAPEMLALKRAGASYVIADLAELALEPAGPGRGRLVRAGGPFCRLPKPPTTPRRDDWIWSYDSLDPAREGTRETLCTLGNGYFATRGAAPESQQDDVHYPGTYVAGCANRLTTPLGDEQMENESIVNLPNWLVMRFGIGEDDWLEPETAQVSSYVQEVDLARGVFRRQMRLTDTHDRRTLLSEQRIVSMAQPHLAAQNFEISATNWSGEVRVLAALDAGVANLNVRDDRAFNSQHLVYASGRQINSESLSIEVETSQSRIRVHEVARIRVTVGGRRIEPDQRLVQEPSFIAQELRFHLSEGQTATIEKIISLYTSRDPAISEPGAAAVQSASAAGSFDDLLVAHVAAWERLWSRSGVDVGDEHANRILRLHAFHVLQTLSRQTLSLDVGAPARGLHGEGYRGHIFWDDVLVLPVLTYRLPELTKHMLGYRFRRLEAARRLAAEDGRPGALFPWQSGSDGREETPTWIFNPRSERWFADHSRLQRHVSLAVAYEVWQYYEITNDLEFLVNVGAELLIGIARYFSSLATFNPERGRYEIRGVMGPDEFHDGYPGADRPGLDNNAYTNVMVVWLMRRAIDALAILRGYYSDELISVLDVVSAETE
;
A
#
# COMPACT_ATOMS: atom_id res chain seq x y z
N MET A 1 40.52 31.12 -11.79
CA MET A 1 40.70 32.17 -12.81
C MET A 1 39.31 32.60 -13.25
N GLN A 2 38.97 33.86 -12.97
CA GLN A 2 37.75 34.62 -13.33
C GLN A 2 36.37 34.12 -12.86
N LEU A 3 35.86 34.81 -11.84
CA LEU A 3 34.46 34.89 -11.40
C LEU A 3 33.64 35.67 -12.45
N LEU A 4 32.50 35.11 -12.88
CA LEU A 4 31.42 35.82 -13.56
C LEU A 4 30.29 36.15 -12.55
N PRO A 5 29.54 37.24 -12.72
CA PRO A 5 28.66 37.78 -11.69
C PRO A 5 27.34 37.01 -11.58
N ARG A 6 26.98 36.64 -10.34
CA ARG A 6 25.61 36.26 -9.97
C ARG A 6 24.72 37.50 -10.05
N ASN A 7 23.91 37.60 -11.10
CA ASN A 7 22.71 38.42 -11.11
C ASN A 7 21.64 37.74 -11.96
N ALA A 8 20.88 36.86 -11.32
CA ALA A 8 19.50 36.56 -11.64
C ALA A 8 18.84 36.16 -10.31
N GLN A 9 18.10 37.09 -9.69
CA GLN A 9 17.18 36.75 -8.62
C GLN A 9 16.12 35.83 -9.21
N THR A 10 16.26 34.52 -8.99
CA THR A 10 15.18 33.56 -9.14
C THR A 10 14.19 33.86 -8.01
N THR A 11 13.10 34.56 -8.33
CA THR A 11 11.94 34.68 -7.44
C THR A 11 11.37 33.29 -7.19
N ASP A 12 11.31 32.88 -5.93
CA ASP A 12 10.65 31.66 -5.50
C ASP A 12 9.18 31.67 -5.95
N PRO A 13 8.74 30.73 -6.81
CA PRO A 13 7.37 30.67 -7.31
C PRO A 13 6.32 30.37 -6.21
N ASP A 14 6.73 30.00 -4.99
CA ASP A 14 5.83 29.76 -3.85
C ASP A 14 5.61 30.99 -2.94
N SER A 15 6.30 32.11 -3.21
CA SER A 15 6.08 33.36 -2.48
C SER A 15 4.82 34.07 -3.02
N GLY A 16 3.69 33.97 -2.32
CA GLY A 16 2.43 34.63 -2.72
C GLY A 16 2.58 36.13 -3.00
N PRO A 17 1.64 36.79 -3.69
CA PRO A 17 1.82 38.18 -4.11
C PRO A 17 1.99 39.13 -2.93
N VAL A 18 2.74 40.21 -3.14
CA VAL A 18 2.91 41.27 -2.14
C VAL A 18 1.57 41.98 -1.94
N ILE A 19 1.13 42.01 -0.68
CA ILE A 19 -0.10 42.66 -0.24
C ILE A 19 0.19 43.96 0.50
N GLU A 20 -0.76 44.88 0.42
CA GLU A 20 -0.78 46.19 1.08
C GLU A 20 -1.98 46.29 2.07
N ALA A 21 -2.93 45.35 2.02
CA ALA A 21 -4.02 45.24 3.00
C ALA A 21 -4.53 43.80 3.20
N VAL A 22 -5.18 43.54 4.34
CA VAL A 22 -5.87 42.28 4.66
C VAL A 22 -7.32 42.53 5.08
N LEU A 23 -8.24 41.81 4.45
CA LEU A 23 -9.67 41.80 4.73
C LEU A 23 -10.06 40.53 5.49
N PHE A 24 -10.70 40.65 6.65
CA PHE A 24 -11.15 39.52 7.45
C PHE A 24 -12.68 39.41 7.46
N GLY A 25 -13.23 38.21 7.29
CA GLY A 25 -14.60 37.90 7.70
C GLY A 25 -14.76 38.01 9.21
N LEU A 26 -15.97 38.33 9.69
CA LEU A 26 -16.24 38.58 11.11
C LEU A 26 -15.77 37.45 12.03
N HIS A 27 -16.11 36.22 11.68
CA HIS A 27 -15.83 35.06 12.52
C HIS A 27 -14.34 34.70 12.53
N ALA A 28 -13.67 34.82 11.38
CA ALA A 28 -12.20 34.78 11.32
C ALA A 28 -11.57 35.87 12.21
N ALA A 29 -12.03 37.12 12.14
CA ALA A 29 -11.50 38.23 12.93
C ALA A 29 -11.61 38.03 14.46
N LEU A 30 -12.58 37.25 14.92
CA LEU A 30 -12.81 36.97 16.35
C LEU A 30 -11.91 35.87 16.92
N ASN A 31 -11.34 35.00 16.06
CA ASN A 31 -10.68 33.77 16.49
C ASN A 31 -9.17 33.90 16.78
N ASP A 32 -8.48 34.97 16.35
CA ASP A 32 -7.10 35.26 16.80
C ASP A 32 -6.70 36.73 16.55
N SER A 33 -6.11 37.39 17.55
CA SER A 33 -5.65 38.79 17.47
C SER A 33 -4.15 38.96 17.19
N ALA A 34 -3.36 37.88 17.19
CA ALA A 34 -1.90 37.95 17.04
C ALA A 34 -1.45 38.37 15.64
N LEU A 35 -2.05 37.80 14.58
CA LEU A 35 -1.78 38.16 13.19
C LEU A 35 -2.17 39.62 12.91
N VAL A 36 -3.36 40.05 13.33
CA VAL A 36 -3.86 41.42 13.12
C VAL A 36 -2.94 42.45 13.79
N ARG A 37 -2.45 42.17 15.01
CA ARG A 37 -1.44 43.00 15.67
C ARG A 37 -0.11 43.03 14.90
N SER A 38 0.29 41.91 14.30
CA SER A 38 1.51 41.83 13.49
C SER A 38 1.42 42.66 12.20
N LEU A 39 0.28 42.59 11.51
CA LEU A 39 -0.02 43.39 10.31
C LEU A 39 0.08 44.89 10.61
N ARG A 40 -0.49 45.32 11.74
CA ARG A 40 -0.43 46.72 12.17
C ARG A 40 0.97 47.22 12.51
N ARG A 41 1.80 46.41 13.18
CA ARG A 41 3.20 46.78 13.43
C ARG A 41 3.98 47.08 12.14
N HIS A 42 3.56 46.50 11.03
CA HIS A 42 4.18 46.69 9.71
C HIS A 42 3.41 47.67 8.81
N ALA A 43 2.45 48.42 9.38
CA ALA A 43 1.61 49.39 8.68
C ALA A 43 0.81 48.82 7.49
N ILE A 44 0.45 47.52 7.54
CA ILE A 44 -0.46 46.90 6.57
C ILE A 44 -1.88 47.18 7.00
N ALA A 45 -2.69 47.71 6.08
CA ALA A 45 -4.06 48.10 6.40
C ALA A 45 -4.94 46.87 6.68
N THR A 46 -5.78 46.94 7.72
CA THR A 46 -6.69 45.84 8.09
C THR A 46 -8.13 46.30 8.10
N ALA A 47 -9.04 45.49 7.56
CA ALA A 47 -10.48 45.76 7.64
C ALA A 47 -11.28 44.48 7.90
N VAL A 48 -12.45 44.63 8.53
CA VAL A 48 -13.41 43.54 8.76
C VAL A 48 -14.65 43.76 7.90
N ILE A 49 -15.12 42.67 7.29
CA ILE A 49 -16.33 42.64 6.48
C ILE A 49 -17.40 41.84 7.20
N THR A 50 -18.61 42.39 7.27
CA THR A 50 -19.76 41.76 7.92
C THR A 50 -20.97 41.82 7.01
N GLY A 51 -21.27 40.72 6.29
CA GLY A 51 -22.19 40.71 5.15
C GLY A 51 -23.45 41.60 5.24
N THR A 52 -24.14 41.65 6.39
CA THR A 52 -25.42 42.41 6.51
C THR A 52 -25.68 43.11 7.86
N GLN A 53 -24.79 43.01 8.86
CA GLN A 53 -25.05 43.54 10.22
C GLN A 53 -24.02 44.61 10.66
N PRO A 54 -24.39 45.59 11.50
CA PRO A 54 -23.44 46.53 12.09
C PRO A 54 -22.44 45.81 13.02
N CYS A 55 -21.15 45.90 12.70
CA CYS A 55 -20.06 45.19 13.38
C CYS A 55 -19.51 45.90 14.63
N SER A 56 -19.89 47.17 14.85
CA SER A 56 -19.29 48.04 15.87
C SER A 56 -19.38 47.44 17.27
N ASP A 57 -20.55 46.91 17.63
CA ASP A 57 -20.84 46.47 18.99
C ASP A 57 -20.18 45.12 19.31
N VAL A 58 -20.07 44.25 18.30
CA VAL A 58 -19.40 42.93 18.40
C VAL A 58 -17.89 43.11 18.57
N LEU A 59 -17.26 43.96 17.74
CA LEU A 59 -15.83 44.25 17.86
C LEU A 59 -15.50 45.03 19.14
N GLN A 60 -16.40 45.91 19.59
CA GLN A 60 -16.24 46.65 20.84
C GLN A 60 -16.30 45.73 22.05
N THR A 61 -17.26 44.79 22.07
CA THR A 61 -17.36 43.78 23.13
C THR A 61 -16.15 42.84 23.15
N ALA A 62 -15.60 42.51 21.98
CA ALA A 62 -14.38 41.70 21.87
C ALA A 62 -13.07 42.48 22.13
N GLY A 63 -13.13 43.80 22.30
CA GLY A 63 -11.93 44.65 22.47
C GLY A 63 -11.05 44.77 21.22
N LEU A 64 -11.59 44.44 20.04
CA LEU A 64 -10.87 44.41 18.76
C LEU A 64 -11.12 45.65 17.89
N THR A 65 -12.01 46.56 18.28
CA THR A 65 -12.36 47.78 17.51
C THR A 65 -11.13 48.57 17.09
N GLN A 66 -10.15 48.70 18.00
CA GLN A 66 -8.95 49.46 17.73
C GLN A 66 -7.98 48.74 16.80
N LEU A 67 -8.16 47.47 16.43
CA LEU A 67 -7.21 46.70 15.61
C LEU A 67 -7.50 46.74 14.10
N PHE A 68 -8.63 47.31 13.70
CA PHE A 68 -9.05 47.41 12.31
C PHE A 68 -9.16 48.87 11.90
N ASP A 69 -8.59 49.20 10.76
CA ASP A 69 -8.56 50.56 10.24
C ASP A 69 -9.93 50.97 9.70
N ILE A 70 -10.73 50.01 9.23
CA ILE A 70 -12.08 50.26 8.72
C ILE A 70 -13.04 49.07 8.95
N GLN A 71 -14.33 49.36 9.18
CA GLN A 71 -15.40 48.37 9.45
C GLN A 71 -16.50 48.51 8.39
N PHE A 72 -16.89 47.40 7.72
CA PHE A 72 -17.79 47.44 6.56
C PHE A 72 -18.86 46.37 6.53
N ALA A 73 -19.97 46.67 5.84
CA ALA A 73 -21.03 45.72 5.52
C ALA A 73 -20.70 44.79 4.35
N THR A 74 -19.90 45.23 3.36
CA THR A 74 -19.64 44.41 2.16
C THR A 74 -18.17 44.42 1.72
N ILE A 75 -17.78 43.37 0.98
CA ILE A 75 -16.43 43.20 0.40
C ILE A 75 -16.09 44.37 -0.55
N ASP A 76 -17.06 44.83 -1.34
CA ASP A 76 -16.86 45.84 -2.39
C ASP A 76 -16.62 47.23 -1.79
N ASP A 77 -17.35 47.60 -0.73
CA ASP A 77 -17.12 48.85 0.01
C ASP A 77 -15.75 48.86 0.69
N ALA A 78 -15.32 47.71 1.20
CA ALA A 78 -14.05 47.56 1.89
C ALA A 78 -12.85 47.77 0.96
N ALA A 79 -12.87 47.11 -0.21
CA ALA A 79 -11.82 47.25 -1.21
C ALA A 79 -11.72 48.69 -1.74
N GLN A 80 -12.85 49.38 -1.96
CA GLN A 80 -12.86 50.74 -2.50
C GLN A 80 -12.26 51.77 -1.54
N ARG A 81 -12.55 51.68 -0.23
CA ARG A 81 -12.09 52.67 0.76
C ARG A 81 -10.68 52.43 1.28
N LEU A 82 -10.17 51.21 1.19
CA LEU A 82 -8.75 50.94 1.46
C LEU A 82 -7.83 51.62 0.42
N ASN A 83 -8.37 52.01 -0.75
CA ASN A 83 -7.61 52.60 -1.86
C ASN A 83 -6.42 51.72 -2.30
N VAL A 84 -6.58 50.39 -2.18
CA VAL A 84 -5.61 49.37 -2.59
C VAL A 84 -6.24 48.52 -3.70
N PRO A 85 -5.53 48.23 -4.81
CA PRO A 85 -6.05 47.33 -5.85
C PRO A 85 -6.32 45.93 -5.30
N ALA A 86 -7.40 45.27 -5.72
CA ALA A 86 -7.77 43.92 -5.24
C ALA A 86 -6.61 42.91 -5.31
N ALA A 87 -5.80 42.95 -6.38
CA ALA A 87 -4.61 42.11 -6.55
C ALA A 87 -3.53 42.28 -5.46
N ARG A 88 -3.60 43.34 -4.65
CA ARG A 88 -2.72 43.61 -3.50
C ARG A 88 -3.43 43.50 -2.15
N ILE A 89 -4.63 42.93 -2.14
CA ILE A 89 -5.39 42.66 -0.93
C ILE A 89 -5.44 41.14 -0.73
N ALA A 90 -5.15 40.69 0.49
CA ALA A 90 -5.50 39.34 0.93
C ALA A 90 -6.87 39.36 1.61
N ILE A 91 -7.68 38.32 1.39
CA ILE A 91 -8.97 38.17 2.04
C ILE A 91 -9.05 36.82 2.76
N VAL A 92 -9.54 36.83 3.99
CA VAL A 92 -9.63 35.65 4.87
C VAL A 92 -11.08 35.42 5.25
N GLN A 93 -11.66 34.28 4.85
CA GLN A 93 -13.07 33.92 5.06
C GLN A 93 -13.19 32.46 5.49
N ASP A 94 -14.31 32.08 6.10
CA ASP A 94 -14.60 30.72 6.56
C ASP A 94 -15.83 30.09 5.89
N SER A 95 -16.50 30.82 5.00
CA SER A 95 -17.64 30.33 4.22
C SER A 95 -17.30 30.03 2.75
N VAL A 96 -17.81 28.91 2.23
CA VAL A 96 -17.70 28.50 0.82
C VAL A 96 -18.25 29.58 -0.12
N SER A 97 -19.40 30.19 0.21
CA SER A 97 -20.02 31.21 -0.65
C SER A 97 -19.21 32.50 -0.71
N GLU A 98 -18.58 32.88 0.40
CA GLU A 98 -17.75 34.09 0.50
C GLU A 98 -16.39 33.87 -0.18
N ILE A 99 -15.83 32.68 -0.09
CA ILE A 99 -14.61 32.29 -0.82
C ILE A 99 -14.88 32.31 -2.33
N GLN A 100 -16.00 31.74 -2.79
CA GLN A 100 -16.41 31.82 -4.22
C GLN A 100 -16.54 33.27 -4.68
N ALA A 101 -17.26 34.09 -3.91
CA ALA A 101 -17.45 35.51 -4.20
C ALA A 101 -16.11 36.27 -4.26
N SER A 102 -15.16 35.92 -3.39
CA SER A 102 -13.83 36.52 -3.32
C SER A 102 -12.94 36.10 -4.49
N ALA A 103 -12.96 34.83 -4.88
CA ALA A 103 -12.15 34.30 -5.97
C ALA A 103 -12.46 35.00 -7.31
N HIS A 104 -13.72 35.36 -7.56
CA HIS A 104 -14.13 36.08 -8.77
C HIS A 104 -13.71 37.56 -8.82
N ARG A 105 -13.28 38.15 -7.69
CA ARG A 105 -12.93 39.57 -7.59
C ARG A 105 -11.43 39.86 -7.80
N GLY A 106 -10.63 38.84 -8.06
CA GLY A 106 -9.21 39.00 -8.38
C GLY A 106 -8.35 39.47 -7.20
N PHE A 107 -8.71 39.07 -5.98
CA PHE A 107 -7.88 39.32 -4.80
C PHE A 107 -6.50 38.66 -4.94
N GLY A 108 -5.47 39.32 -4.43
CA GLY A 108 -4.09 38.81 -4.49
C GLY A 108 -3.95 37.46 -3.78
N GLN A 109 -4.63 37.28 -2.65
CA GLN A 109 -4.72 36.00 -1.95
C GLN A 109 -6.12 35.80 -1.36
N VAL A 110 -6.69 34.62 -1.52
CA VAL A 110 -7.96 34.21 -0.90
C VAL A 110 -7.67 33.06 0.07
N VAL A 111 -7.86 33.28 1.36
CA VAL A 111 -7.57 32.28 2.40
C VAL A 111 -8.87 31.78 3.02
N GLY A 112 -9.10 30.48 2.93
CA GLY A 112 -10.16 29.78 3.65
C GLY A 112 -9.71 29.38 5.05
N VAL A 113 -10.56 29.55 6.05
CA VAL A 113 -10.34 29.06 7.42
C VAL A 113 -11.42 28.03 7.74
N SER A 114 -11.04 26.81 8.12
CA SER A 114 -12.01 25.83 8.63
C SER A 114 -11.37 24.89 9.65
N SER A 115 -11.95 24.85 10.85
CA SER A 115 -11.60 23.91 11.90
C SER A 115 -12.25 22.52 11.70
N HIS A 116 -13.07 22.33 10.67
CA HIS A 116 -13.94 21.16 10.48
C HIS A 116 -13.39 20.16 9.44
N GLY A 117 -12.21 19.61 9.71
CA GLY A 117 -11.68 18.43 9.01
C GLY A 117 -11.47 18.57 7.48
N ALA A 118 -10.97 17.50 6.85
CA ALA A 118 -10.59 17.53 5.44
C ALA A 118 -11.72 17.85 4.42
N PRO A 119 -13.00 17.40 4.61
CA PRO A 119 -14.06 17.65 3.64
C PRO A 119 -14.42 19.14 3.47
N GLU A 120 -14.52 19.87 4.58
CA GLU A 120 -14.88 21.29 4.54
C GLU A 120 -13.72 22.14 4.03
N MET A 121 -12.49 21.80 4.42
CA MET A 121 -11.30 22.42 3.86
C MET A 121 -11.21 22.24 2.34
N LEU A 122 -11.60 21.06 1.82
CA LEU A 122 -11.65 20.80 0.38
C LEU A 122 -12.76 21.59 -0.31
N ALA A 123 -13.91 21.79 0.33
CA ALA A 123 -14.99 22.62 -0.19
C ALA A 123 -14.54 24.08 -0.36
N LEU A 124 -13.85 24.65 0.64
CA LEU A 124 -13.24 25.99 0.55
C LEU A 124 -12.16 26.04 -0.54
N LYS A 125 -11.39 24.97 -0.72
CA LYS A 125 -10.39 24.91 -1.78
C LYS A 125 -11.02 24.88 -3.18
N ARG A 126 -12.08 24.08 -3.38
CA ARG A 126 -12.86 24.02 -4.63
C ARG A 126 -13.59 25.33 -4.93
N ALA A 127 -14.00 26.04 -3.88
CA ALA A 127 -14.61 27.37 -3.96
C ALA A 127 -13.67 28.45 -4.50
N GLY A 128 -12.37 28.18 -4.63
CA GLY A 128 -11.40 29.12 -5.20
C GLY A 128 -10.44 29.73 -4.18
N ALA A 129 -10.37 29.20 -2.95
CA ALA A 129 -9.35 29.62 -2.01
C ALA A 129 -7.94 29.34 -2.55
N SER A 130 -7.07 30.35 -2.50
CA SER A 130 -5.63 30.21 -2.71
C SER A 130 -5.04 29.22 -1.69
N TYR A 131 -5.46 29.31 -0.42
CA TYR A 131 -5.01 28.44 0.67
C TYR A 131 -6.14 28.15 1.64
N VAL A 132 -6.07 27.01 2.35
CA VAL A 132 -7.02 26.69 3.42
C VAL A 132 -6.23 26.28 4.65
N ILE A 133 -6.52 26.91 5.79
CA ILE A 133 -5.87 26.72 7.08
C ILE A 133 -6.89 26.27 8.12
N ALA A 134 -6.45 25.53 9.14
CA ALA A 134 -7.34 25.13 10.23
C ALA A 134 -7.46 26.24 11.28
N ASP A 135 -6.38 26.99 11.48
CA ASP A 135 -6.29 28.09 12.44
C ASP A 135 -5.57 29.31 11.84
N LEU A 136 -5.99 30.52 12.20
CA LEU A 136 -5.32 31.77 11.84
C LEU A 136 -3.89 31.86 12.39
N ALA A 137 -3.58 31.18 13.50
CA ALA A 137 -2.23 31.08 14.06
C ALA A 137 -1.24 30.44 13.07
N GLU A 138 -1.73 29.73 12.05
CA GLU A 138 -0.92 29.19 10.98
C GLU A 138 -0.46 30.25 9.97
N LEU A 139 -1.01 31.47 9.99
CA LEU A 139 -0.56 32.55 9.12
C LEU A 139 0.48 33.43 9.81
N ALA A 140 1.53 33.74 9.08
CA ALA A 140 2.54 34.73 9.42
C ALA A 140 2.66 35.78 8.33
N LEU A 141 3.15 36.96 8.71
CA LEU A 141 3.50 38.02 7.78
C LEU A 141 5.01 37.98 7.51
N GLU A 142 5.40 37.84 6.25
CA GLU A 142 6.75 38.12 5.77
C GLU A 142 6.84 39.57 5.29
N PRO A 143 7.62 40.46 5.93
CA PRO A 143 7.71 41.86 5.52
C PRO A 143 8.39 42.03 4.16
N ALA A 144 7.80 42.83 3.28
CA ALA A 144 8.32 43.16 1.94
C ALA A 144 8.58 44.67 1.76
N GLY A 145 8.61 45.41 2.87
CA GLY A 145 8.81 46.86 2.94
C GLY A 145 7.79 47.56 3.84
N PRO A 146 7.90 48.87 4.09
CA PRO A 146 6.91 49.61 4.87
C PRO A 146 5.51 49.52 4.23
N GLY A 147 4.52 49.06 4.99
CA GLY A 147 3.14 48.88 4.50
C GLY A 147 2.97 47.75 3.48
N ARG A 148 3.96 46.87 3.32
CA ARG A 148 3.97 45.79 2.34
C ARG A 148 4.45 44.48 2.96
N GLY A 149 3.80 43.38 2.63
CA GLY A 149 4.26 42.07 3.05
C GLY A 149 3.59 40.94 2.28
N ARG A 150 3.88 39.70 2.67
CA ARG A 150 3.26 38.50 2.12
C ARG A 150 2.69 37.69 3.27
N LEU A 151 1.45 37.23 3.14
CA LEU A 151 0.95 36.20 4.04
C LEU A 151 1.58 34.86 3.64
N VAL A 152 2.19 34.20 4.61
CA VAL A 152 2.86 32.90 4.48
C VAL A 152 2.40 32.00 5.63
N ARG A 153 2.58 30.68 5.52
CA ARG A 153 2.28 29.78 6.64
C ARG A 153 3.43 29.78 7.65
N ALA A 154 3.14 29.88 8.94
CA ALA A 154 4.12 29.73 10.01
C ALA A 154 4.65 28.28 10.01
N GLY A 155 5.93 28.07 9.63
CA GLY A 155 6.62 26.77 9.80
C GLY A 155 6.92 25.92 8.55
N GLY A 156 6.77 26.44 7.33
CA GLY A 156 7.27 25.75 6.11
C GLY A 156 6.29 25.74 4.92
N PRO A 157 6.72 25.25 3.74
CA PRO A 157 5.95 25.38 2.50
C PRO A 157 4.71 24.48 2.46
N PHE A 158 3.75 24.88 1.62
CA PHE A 158 2.43 24.26 1.46
C PHE A 158 2.45 22.73 1.42
N CYS A 159 1.54 22.10 2.18
CA CYS A 159 0.94 20.86 1.70
C CYS A 159 0.15 21.19 0.43
N ARG A 160 0.77 20.98 -0.73
CA ARG A 160 0.01 20.82 -1.98
C ARG A 160 -0.81 19.55 -1.83
N LEU A 161 -2.14 19.67 -1.72
CA LEU A 161 -2.98 18.63 -2.31
C LEU A 161 -2.83 18.79 -3.83
N PRO A 162 -2.49 17.72 -4.57
CA PRO A 162 -2.21 17.81 -5.99
C PRO A 162 -3.41 18.42 -6.74
N LYS A 163 -3.13 19.35 -7.66
CA LYS A 163 -4.06 19.58 -8.78
C LYS A 163 -4.30 18.22 -9.45
N PRO A 164 -5.51 17.90 -9.96
CA PRO A 164 -5.60 16.88 -11.00
C PRO A 164 -4.58 17.27 -12.08
N PRO A 165 -3.67 16.38 -12.51
CA PRO A 165 -2.54 16.81 -13.32
C PRO A 165 -3.06 17.37 -14.62
N THR A 166 -2.73 18.63 -14.86
CA THR A 166 -2.84 19.26 -16.16
C THR A 166 -1.51 19.20 -16.92
N THR A 167 -0.51 18.46 -16.41
CA THR A 167 0.75 18.17 -17.10
C THR A 167 0.67 16.81 -17.80
N PRO A 168 1.09 16.71 -19.09
CA PRO A 168 1.35 15.43 -19.71
C PRO A 168 2.39 14.69 -18.87
N ARG A 169 2.13 13.43 -18.56
CA ARG A 169 3.01 12.63 -17.70
C ARG A 169 4.16 12.08 -18.52
N ARG A 170 5.28 11.83 -17.85
CA ARG A 170 6.42 11.14 -18.47
C ARG A 170 6.05 9.67 -18.67
N ASP A 171 6.41 9.11 -19.82
CA ASP A 171 6.11 7.72 -20.19
C ASP A 171 6.81 6.69 -19.26
N ASP A 172 7.79 7.13 -18.46
CA ASP A 172 8.53 6.30 -17.49
C ASP A 172 7.77 5.92 -16.21
N TRP A 173 6.51 6.34 -16.04
CA TRP A 173 5.64 5.91 -14.93
C TRP A 173 4.54 4.93 -15.33
N ILE A 174 4.37 4.72 -16.64
CA ILE A 174 3.32 3.87 -17.18
C ILE A 174 3.93 2.54 -17.60
N TRP A 175 3.33 1.44 -17.13
CA TRP A 175 3.63 0.10 -17.58
C TRP A 175 2.45 -0.42 -18.39
N SER A 176 2.59 -0.55 -19.71
CA SER A 176 1.46 -0.75 -20.63
C SER A 176 1.62 -1.93 -21.58
N TYR A 177 0.49 -2.51 -21.98
CA TYR A 177 0.30 -3.52 -23.01
C TYR A 177 -0.82 -3.08 -23.96
N ASP A 178 -0.68 -3.34 -25.25
CA ASP A 178 -1.56 -2.85 -26.32
C ASP A 178 -2.25 -3.96 -27.15
N SER A 179 -2.11 -5.21 -26.70
CA SER A 179 -2.59 -6.39 -27.40
C SER A 179 -2.95 -7.50 -26.43
N LEU A 180 -3.86 -8.39 -26.82
CA LEU A 180 -4.17 -9.62 -26.10
C LEU A 180 -3.18 -10.73 -26.52
N ASP A 181 -2.54 -11.38 -25.55
CA ASP A 181 -1.62 -12.48 -25.79
C ASP A 181 -1.77 -13.54 -24.68
N PRO A 182 -2.59 -14.59 -24.92
CA PRO A 182 -2.84 -15.64 -23.94
C PRO A 182 -1.56 -16.31 -23.41
N ALA A 183 -0.50 -16.39 -24.22
CA ALA A 183 0.75 -17.02 -23.80
C ALA A 183 1.54 -16.19 -22.77
N ARG A 184 1.27 -14.88 -22.68
CA ARG A 184 1.93 -13.95 -21.75
C ARG A 184 1.03 -13.48 -20.62
N GLU A 185 -0.22 -13.91 -20.60
CA GLU A 185 -1.24 -13.34 -19.73
C GLU A 185 -0.93 -13.56 -18.24
N GLY A 186 -0.54 -14.76 -17.84
CA GLY A 186 -0.09 -15.02 -16.46
C GLY A 186 1.08 -14.13 -16.00
N THR A 187 1.98 -13.72 -16.91
CA THR A 187 3.05 -12.75 -16.60
C THR A 187 2.48 -11.33 -16.44
N ARG A 188 1.57 -10.93 -17.34
CA ARG A 188 0.90 -9.62 -17.27
C ARG A 188 0.11 -9.46 -16.00
N GLU A 189 -0.69 -10.45 -15.64
CA GLU A 189 -1.45 -10.47 -14.39
C GLU A 189 -0.55 -10.31 -13.16
N THR A 190 0.66 -10.90 -13.19
CA THR A 190 1.66 -10.73 -12.12
C THR A 190 2.16 -9.28 -12.07
N LEU A 191 2.63 -8.75 -13.21
CA LEU A 191 3.17 -7.39 -13.32
C LEU A 191 2.12 -6.29 -13.11
N CYS A 192 0.85 -6.60 -13.35
CA CYS A 192 -0.28 -5.71 -13.17
C CYS A 192 -1.01 -5.89 -11.83
N THR A 193 -0.46 -6.68 -10.90
CA THR A 193 -1.00 -6.84 -9.54
C THR A 193 -1.05 -5.49 -8.83
N LEU A 194 -2.17 -5.22 -8.15
CA LEU A 194 -2.30 -4.10 -7.24
C LEU A 194 -2.39 -4.59 -5.80
N GLY A 195 -1.72 -3.93 -4.87
CA GLY A 195 -1.78 -4.21 -3.45
C GLY A 195 -1.57 -2.99 -2.58
N ASN A 196 -1.68 -3.18 -1.27
CA ASN A 196 -1.49 -2.12 -0.28
C ASN A 196 -0.75 -2.58 0.99
N GLY A 197 -0.12 -3.75 0.99
CA GLY A 197 0.59 -4.33 2.13
C GLY A 197 -0.30 -5.09 3.12
N TYR A 198 -1.63 -4.93 3.04
CA TYR A 198 -2.60 -5.81 3.71
C TYR A 198 -3.05 -6.93 2.79
N PHE A 199 -3.50 -6.58 1.59
CA PHE A 199 -3.84 -7.54 0.56
C PHE A 199 -3.39 -7.07 -0.82
N ALA A 200 -3.36 -8.01 -1.75
CA ALA A 200 -3.15 -7.73 -3.16
C ALA A 200 -4.06 -8.61 -4.01
N THR A 201 -4.38 -8.11 -5.20
CA THR A 201 -5.12 -8.85 -6.20
C THR A 201 -4.40 -8.75 -7.52
N ARG A 202 -4.17 -9.90 -8.16
CA ARG A 202 -3.54 -10.01 -9.47
C ARG A 202 -4.26 -9.16 -10.52
N GLY A 203 -3.54 -8.75 -11.54
CA GLY A 203 -4.04 -7.94 -12.65
C GLY A 203 -4.93 -8.70 -13.63
N ALA A 204 -5.68 -9.70 -13.16
CA ALA A 204 -6.59 -10.51 -13.96
C ALA A 204 -7.80 -9.68 -14.44
N ALA A 205 -8.35 -10.10 -15.57
CA ALA A 205 -9.53 -9.51 -16.19
C ALA A 205 -10.81 -9.81 -15.36
N PRO A 206 -11.69 -8.83 -15.10
CA PRO A 206 -13.00 -9.06 -14.48
C PRO A 206 -13.87 -10.16 -15.09
N GLU A 207 -13.77 -10.40 -16.39
CA GLU A 207 -14.51 -11.43 -17.10
C GLU A 207 -13.84 -12.82 -17.03
N SER A 208 -12.57 -12.87 -16.62
CA SER A 208 -11.80 -14.12 -16.58
C SER A 208 -12.14 -15.01 -15.39
N GLN A 209 -11.93 -16.30 -15.61
CA GLN A 209 -12.01 -17.33 -14.57
C GLN A 209 -10.63 -17.95 -14.35
N GLN A 210 -10.52 -18.76 -13.30
CA GLN A 210 -9.30 -19.52 -13.04
C GLN A 210 -9.16 -20.65 -14.07
N ASP A 211 -8.20 -20.52 -14.98
CA ASP A 211 -7.90 -21.51 -16.02
C ASP A 211 -6.39 -21.57 -16.35
N ASP A 212 -6.02 -22.07 -17.54
CA ASP A 212 -4.62 -22.19 -17.96
C ASP A 212 -4.01 -20.90 -18.55
N VAL A 213 -4.84 -19.89 -18.85
CA VAL A 213 -4.47 -18.58 -19.38
C VAL A 213 -4.52 -17.52 -18.27
N HIS A 214 -5.66 -17.48 -17.57
CA HIS A 214 -5.99 -16.50 -16.56
C HIS A 214 -5.96 -17.07 -15.16
N TYR A 215 -5.47 -16.27 -14.23
CA TYR A 215 -5.37 -16.62 -12.83
C TYR A 215 -5.77 -15.45 -11.93
N PRO A 216 -7.07 -15.25 -11.68
CA PRO A 216 -7.52 -14.32 -10.66
C PRO A 216 -7.05 -14.83 -9.29
N GLY A 217 -6.23 -14.03 -8.62
CA GLY A 217 -5.70 -14.34 -7.31
C GLY A 217 -5.81 -13.14 -6.38
N THR A 218 -6.43 -13.33 -5.21
CA THR A 218 -6.49 -12.35 -4.12
C THR A 218 -5.80 -12.94 -2.90
N TYR A 219 -4.85 -12.22 -2.31
CA TYR A 219 -4.05 -12.72 -1.20
C TYR A 219 -3.99 -11.69 -0.08
N VAL A 220 -4.32 -12.10 1.15
CA VAL A 220 -4.07 -11.30 2.37
C VAL A 220 -2.74 -11.73 2.98
N ALA A 221 -1.94 -10.75 3.38
CA ALA A 221 -0.66 -10.97 4.04
C ALA A 221 -0.84 -11.84 5.30
N GLY A 222 -0.10 -12.95 5.37
CA GLY A 222 -0.16 -13.88 6.50
C GLY A 222 -1.38 -14.80 6.52
N CYS A 223 -2.31 -14.72 5.56
CA CYS A 223 -3.40 -15.68 5.44
C CYS A 223 -2.89 -16.99 4.83
N ALA A 224 -2.38 -17.86 5.70
CA ALA A 224 -1.85 -19.16 5.36
C ALA A 224 -2.75 -20.29 5.88
N ASN A 225 -2.76 -21.41 5.17
CA ASN A 225 -3.49 -22.61 5.54
C ASN A 225 -2.73 -23.85 5.12
N ARG A 226 -2.93 -24.93 5.86
CA ARG A 226 -2.24 -26.20 5.64
C ARG A 226 -3.17 -27.23 5.02
N LEU A 227 -2.66 -27.96 4.04
CA LEU A 227 -3.35 -29.11 3.46
C LEU A 227 -2.44 -30.34 3.49
N THR A 228 -3.05 -31.48 3.74
CA THR A 228 -2.40 -32.80 3.66
C THR A 228 -2.85 -33.50 2.40
N THR A 229 -1.91 -33.99 1.60
CA THR A 229 -2.15 -34.76 0.37
C THR A 229 -1.67 -36.19 0.55
N PRO A 230 -2.53 -37.20 0.33
CA PRO A 230 -2.09 -38.60 0.28
C PRO A 230 -1.31 -38.86 -1.02
N LEU A 231 -0.06 -39.31 -0.90
CA LEU A 231 0.80 -39.70 -2.01
C LEU A 231 1.23 -41.16 -1.83
N GLY A 232 0.45 -42.09 -2.37
CA GLY A 232 0.63 -43.52 -2.10
C GLY A 232 0.37 -43.83 -0.62
N ASP A 233 1.37 -44.41 0.06
CA ASP A 233 1.32 -44.72 1.49
C ASP A 233 1.78 -43.56 2.38
N GLU A 234 2.32 -42.48 1.80
CA GLU A 234 2.79 -41.31 2.53
C GLU A 234 1.73 -40.18 2.57
N GLN A 235 1.81 -39.34 3.60
CA GLN A 235 1.01 -38.13 3.72
C GLN A 235 1.96 -36.93 3.64
N MET A 236 1.77 -36.07 2.64
CA MET A 236 2.57 -34.87 2.51
C MET A 236 1.76 -33.64 2.91
N GLU A 237 2.28 -32.89 3.86
CA GLU A 237 1.65 -31.73 4.44
C GLU A 237 2.35 -30.44 3.98
N ASN A 238 1.60 -29.46 3.48
CA ASN A 238 2.17 -28.22 2.92
C ASN A 238 1.50 -26.95 3.47
N GLU A 239 2.35 -26.04 3.96
CA GLU A 239 2.14 -24.58 4.10
C GLU A 239 1.72 -23.90 2.80
N SER A 240 0.62 -23.14 2.70
CA SER A 240 0.47 -22.18 1.59
C SER A 240 -0.30 -20.92 1.98
N ILE A 241 0.14 -19.78 1.43
CA ILE A 241 -0.71 -18.59 1.31
C ILE A 241 -1.98 -18.95 0.53
N VAL A 242 -3.13 -18.48 0.98
CA VAL A 242 -4.42 -18.90 0.45
C VAL A 242 -4.92 -17.92 -0.62
N ASN A 243 -5.32 -18.44 -1.78
CA ASN A 243 -6.11 -17.68 -2.74
C ASN A 243 -7.52 -17.44 -2.19
N LEU A 244 -7.84 -16.19 -1.89
CA LEU A 244 -9.11 -15.73 -1.33
C LEU A 244 -10.14 -15.45 -2.42
N PRO A 245 -11.44 -15.26 -2.06
CA PRO A 245 -12.49 -15.05 -3.05
C PRO A 245 -12.14 -13.98 -4.10
N ASN A 246 -12.49 -14.27 -5.35
CA ASN A 246 -12.29 -13.37 -6.46
C ASN A 246 -13.39 -12.31 -6.46
N TRP A 247 -13.01 -11.12 -6.03
CA TRP A 247 -13.90 -9.95 -6.03
C TRP A 247 -13.94 -9.21 -7.37
N LEU A 248 -13.09 -9.53 -8.34
CA LEU A 248 -12.98 -8.75 -9.58
C LEU A 248 -14.17 -8.95 -10.52
N VAL A 249 -14.94 -10.02 -10.34
CA VAL A 249 -15.89 -10.53 -11.33
C VAL A 249 -16.89 -9.45 -11.76
N MET A 250 -16.77 -9.05 -13.03
CA MET A 250 -17.72 -8.19 -13.74
C MET A 250 -17.81 -8.61 -15.19
N ARG A 251 -19.03 -8.86 -15.68
CA ARG A 251 -19.31 -9.21 -17.08
C ARG A 251 -20.45 -8.34 -17.58
N PHE A 252 -20.50 -8.07 -18.88
CA PHE A 252 -21.63 -7.35 -19.45
C PHE A 252 -22.07 -7.93 -20.79
N GLY A 253 -23.33 -7.72 -21.15
CA GLY A 253 -23.93 -8.11 -22.42
C GLY A 253 -25.02 -7.12 -22.82
N ILE A 254 -25.50 -7.24 -24.06
CA ILE A 254 -26.55 -6.37 -24.61
C ILE A 254 -27.79 -7.24 -24.87
N GLY A 255 -28.91 -6.90 -24.24
CA GLY A 255 -30.13 -7.71 -24.25
C GLY A 255 -29.90 -9.11 -23.66
N GLU A 256 -30.36 -10.13 -24.38
CA GLU A 256 -30.20 -11.55 -24.01
C GLU A 256 -29.08 -12.26 -24.77
N ASP A 257 -28.25 -11.52 -25.51
CA ASP A 257 -27.11 -12.09 -26.23
C ASP A 257 -26.05 -12.63 -25.25
N ASP A 258 -25.04 -13.31 -25.80
CA ASP A 258 -23.88 -13.80 -25.05
C ASP A 258 -23.13 -12.63 -24.37
N TRP A 259 -22.36 -12.94 -23.34
CA TRP A 259 -21.49 -11.96 -22.68
C TRP A 259 -20.49 -11.39 -23.69
N LEU A 260 -20.30 -10.07 -23.66
CA LEU A 260 -19.46 -9.37 -24.62
C LEU A 260 -18.01 -9.32 -24.10
N GLU A 261 -17.21 -10.26 -24.59
CA GLU A 261 -15.88 -10.59 -24.08
C GLU A 261 -14.88 -10.67 -25.24
N PRO A 262 -13.56 -10.61 -24.98
CA PRO A 262 -12.55 -10.74 -26.04
C PRO A 262 -12.69 -12.01 -26.89
N GLU A 263 -13.20 -13.10 -26.33
CA GLU A 263 -13.39 -14.39 -26.98
C GLU A 263 -14.65 -14.44 -27.85
N THR A 264 -15.65 -13.61 -27.55
CA THR A 264 -16.97 -13.60 -28.21
C THR A 264 -17.17 -12.39 -29.14
N ALA A 265 -16.27 -11.40 -29.08
CA ALA A 265 -16.35 -10.15 -29.84
C ALA A 265 -15.10 -9.89 -30.68
N GLN A 266 -15.23 -9.05 -31.70
CA GLN A 266 -14.07 -8.50 -32.38
C GLN A 266 -13.46 -7.36 -31.55
N VAL A 267 -12.21 -7.53 -31.12
CA VAL A 267 -11.43 -6.49 -30.42
C VAL A 267 -10.66 -5.64 -31.44
N SER A 268 -11.02 -4.37 -31.58
CA SER A 268 -10.38 -3.44 -32.54
C SER A 268 -9.28 -2.57 -31.92
N SER A 269 -9.30 -2.37 -30.61
CA SER A 269 -8.22 -1.75 -29.85
C SER A 269 -8.22 -2.29 -28.43
N TYR A 270 -7.04 -2.47 -27.84
CA TYR A 270 -6.86 -2.91 -26.47
C TYR A 270 -5.70 -2.14 -25.84
N VAL A 271 -5.89 -1.66 -24.61
CA VAL A 271 -4.83 -1.08 -23.78
C VAL A 271 -5.04 -1.58 -22.36
N GLN A 272 -3.97 -2.07 -21.74
CA GLN A 272 -3.92 -2.40 -20.31
C GLN A 272 -2.68 -1.74 -19.73
N GLU A 273 -2.85 -0.96 -18.67
CA GLU A 273 -1.75 -0.22 -18.06
C GLU A 273 -1.83 -0.16 -16.53
N VAL A 274 -0.66 -0.09 -15.91
CA VAL A 274 -0.50 0.31 -14.51
C VAL A 274 0.24 1.64 -14.45
N ASP A 275 -0.37 2.59 -13.76
CA ASP A 275 0.22 3.85 -13.37
C ASP A 275 1.00 3.65 -12.06
N LEU A 276 2.30 3.41 -12.19
CA LEU A 276 3.18 3.07 -11.06
C LEU A 276 3.27 4.21 -10.04
N ALA A 277 3.09 5.46 -10.48
CA ALA A 277 3.11 6.63 -9.59
C ALA A 277 1.90 6.64 -8.65
N ARG A 278 0.80 6.03 -9.10
CA ARG A 278 -0.50 6.10 -8.43
C ARG A 278 -1.01 4.79 -7.88
N GLY A 279 -0.47 3.65 -8.32
CA GLY A 279 -1.03 2.33 -8.03
C GLY A 279 -2.42 2.11 -8.63
N VAL A 280 -2.64 2.65 -9.83
CA VAL A 280 -3.92 2.54 -10.53
C VAL A 280 -3.75 1.66 -11.76
N PHE A 281 -4.59 0.65 -11.89
CA PHE A 281 -4.71 -0.14 -13.11
C PHE A 281 -5.82 0.44 -13.97
N ARG A 282 -5.60 0.44 -15.29
CA ARG A 282 -6.58 0.82 -16.31
C ARG A 282 -6.58 -0.22 -17.41
N ARG A 283 -7.75 -0.55 -17.92
CA ARG A 283 -7.90 -1.40 -19.09
C ARG A 283 -9.00 -0.84 -19.97
N GLN A 284 -8.76 -0.75 -21.27
CA GLN A 284 -9.70 -0.19 -22.23
C GLN A 284 -9.72 -1.06 -23.48
N MET A 285 -10.92 -1.36 -23.97
CA MET A 285 -11.09 -2.12 -25.20
C MET A 285 -12.29 -1.64 -26.02
N ARG A 286 -12.16 -1.75 -27.34
CA ARG A 286 -13.24 -1.50 -28.29
C ARG A 286 -13.72 -2.82 -28.86
N LEU A 287 -14.93 -3.20 -28.47
CA LEU A 287 -15.57 -4.46 -28.80
C LEU A 287 -16.65 -4.22 -29.87
N THR A 288 -16.65 -5.05 -30.91
CA THR A 288 -17.75 -5.14 -31.88
C THR A 288 -18.35 -6.53 -31.79
N ASP A 289 -19.64 -6.61 -31.52
CA ASP A 289 -20.34 -7.89 -31.44
C ASP A 289 -20.80 -8.42 -32.80
N THR A 290 -21.48 -9.57 -32.79
CA THR A 290 -22.00 -10.24 -33.99
C THR A 290 -23.11 -9.46 -34.70
N HIS A 291 -23.67 -8.43 -34.08
CA HIS A 291 -24.69 -7.53 -34.62
C HIS A 291 -24.11 -6.18 -35.09
N ASP A 292 -22.78 -6.04 -35.20
CA ASP A 292 -22.04 -4.79 -35.52
C ASP A 292 -22.32 -3.64 -34.53
N ARG A 293 -22.74 -3.97 -33.30
CA ARG A 293 -22.84 -2.99 -32.21
C ARG A 293 -21.45 -2.81 -31.60
N ARG A 294 -21.01 -1.56 -31.53
CA ARG A 294 -19.69 -1.13 -31.08
C ARG A 294 -19.79 -0.57 -29.67
N THR A 295 -18.93 -1.08 -28.80
CA THR A 295 -18.88 -0.70 -27.39
C THR A 295 -17.46 -0.35 -26.99
N LEU A 296 -17.30 0.80 -26.34
CA LEU A 296 -16.05 1.11 -25.63
C LEU A 296 -16.23 0.68 -24.18
N LEU A 297 -15.44 -0.30 -23.77
CA LEU A 297 -15.35 -0.71 -22.38
C LEU A 297 -14.09 -0.10 -21.76
N SER A 298 -14.25 0.57 -20.62
CA SER A 298 -13.13 1.09 -19.84
C SER A 298 -13.23 0.64 -18.38
N GLU A 299 -12.14 0.15 -17.83
CA GLU A 299 -12.01 -0.31 -16.46
C GLU A 299 -10.92 0.52 -15.76
N GLN A 300 -11.19 0.94 -14.54
CA GLN A 300 -10.19 1.46 -13.63
C GLN A 300 -10.32 0.76 -12.28
N ARG A 301 -9.20 0.36 -11.67
CA ARG A 301 -9.20 -0.29 -10.35
C ARG A 301 -8.08 0.19 -9.44
N ILE A 302 -8.34 0.08 -8.15
CA ILE A 302 -7.40 0.34 -7.07
C ILE A 302 -7.55 -0.70 -5.96
N VAL A 303 -6.43 -1.05 -5.32
CA VAL A 303 -6.41 -1.57 -3.95
C VAL A 303 -5.96 -0.41 -3.06
N SER A 304 -6.81 0.06 -2.16
CA SER A 304 -6.64 1.36 -1.52
C SER A 304 -5.40 1.39 -0.62
N MET A 305 -4.41 2.22 -0.97
CA MET A 305 -3.23 2.43 -0.13
C MET A 305 -3.54 3.27 1.13
N ALA A 306 -4.66 4.00 1.11
CA ALA A 306 -5.12 4.82 2.23
C ALA A 306 -6.00 4.06 3.22
N GLN A 307 -6.79 3.09 2.74
CA GLN A 307 -7.73 2.31 3.55
C GLN A 307 -7.45 0.82 3.33
N PRO A 308 -6.80 0.13 4.29
CA PRO A 308 -6.20 -1.19 4.05
C PRO A 308 -7.20 -2.27 3.62
N HIS A 309 -8.45 -2.17 4.08
CA HIS A 309 -9.49 -3.15 3.80
C HIS A 309 -10.31 -2.87 2.54
N LEU A 310 -10.06 -1.76 1.82
CA LEU A 310 -10.89 -1.37 0.68
C LEU A 310 -10.17 -1.56 -0.66
N ALA A 311 -10.90 -2.08 -1.65
CA ALA A 311 -10.57 -2.00 -3.06
C ALA A 311 -11.77 -1.45 -3.85
N ALA A 312 -11.53 -0.97 -5.06
CA ALA A 312 -12.59 -0.45 -5.89
C ALA A 312 -12.32 -0.69 -7.38
N GLN A 313 -13.40 -0.88 -8.11
CA GLN A 313 -13.48 -1.01 -9.56
C GLN A 313 -14.51 -0.02 -10.09
N ASN A 314 -14.16 0.63 -11.20
CA ASN A 314 -15.06 1.44 -11.99
C ASN A 314 -15.11 0.85 -13.41
N PHE A 315 -16.28 0.41 -13.83
CA PHE A 315 -16.50 -0.29 -15.10
C PHE A 315 -17.46 0.53 -15.98
N GLU A 316 -16.93 1.08 -17.06
CA GLU A 316 -17.63 2.02 -17.93
C GLU A 316 -17.95 1.40 -19.29
N ILE A 317 -19.25 1.31 -19.58
CA ILE A 317 -19.78 0.75 -20.83
C ILE A 317 -20.34 1.91 -21.64
N SER A 318 -19.74 2.19 -22.80
CA SER A 318 -20.21 3.26 -23.70
C SER A 318 -20.77 2.70 -25.00
N ALA A 319 -22.07 2.95 -25.23
CA ALA A 319 -22.76 2.51 -26.44
C ALA A 319 -22.40 3.43 -27.62
N THR A 320 -21.60 2.95 -28.58
CA THR A 320 -21.05 3.83 -29.62
C THR A 320 -22.01 4.06 -30.78
N ASN A 321 -22.77 3.04 -31.19
CA ASN A 321 -23.67 3.08 -32.36
C ASN A 321 -24.97 2.28 -32.11
N TRP A 322 -25.38 2.10 -30.86
CA TRP A 322 -26.53 1.28 -30.51
C TRP A 322 -27.27 1.85 -29.30
N SER A 323 -28.54 1.48 -29.15
CA SER A 323 -29.36 1.72 -27.97
C SER A 323 -30.04 0.43 -27.57
N GLY A 324 -30.13 0.12 -26.28
CA GLY A 324 -30.64 -1.17 -25.84
C GLY A 324 -30.56 -1.39 -24.34
N GLU A 325 -31.12 -2.50 -23.90
CA GLU A 325 -30.91 -2.99 -22.54
C GLU A 325 -29.49 -3.53 -22.39
N VAL A 326 -28.85 -3.20 -21.28
CA VAL A 326 -27.55 -3.71 -20.86
C VAL A 326 -27.77 -4.65 -19.68
N ARG A 327 -27.13 -5.81 -19.72
CA ARG A 327 -27.05 -6.76 -18.61
C ARG A 327 -25.65 -6.73 -18.05
N VAL A 328 -25.48 -6.48 -16.76
CA VAL A 328 -24.18 -6.53 -16.05
C VAL A 328 -24.26 -7.57 -14.94
N LEU A 329 -23.30 -8.50 -14.88
CA LEU A 329 -23.13 -9.41 -13.76
C LEU A 329 -21.97 -8.89 -12.90
N ALA A 330 -22.21 -8.60 -11.63
CA ALA A 330 -21.17 -8.25 -10.66
C ALA A 330 -21.19 -9.24 -9.50
N ALA A 331 -20.08 -9.96 -9.29
CA ALA A 331 -20.07 -11.14 -8.40
C ALA A 331 -18.93 -11.16 -7.37
N LEU A 332 -19.09 -11.97 -6.34
CA LEU A 332 -18.05 -12.46 -5.45
C LEU A 332 -17.96 -13.98 -5.66
N ASP A 333 -16.77 -14.48 -5.96
CA ASP A 333 -16.53 -15.88 -6.29
C ASP A 333 -15.55 -16.53 -5.31
N ALA A 334 -16.06 -17.40 -4.44
CA ALA A 334 -15.30 -18.23 -3.51
C ALA A 334 -14.95 -19.62 -4.09
N GLY A 335 -15.24 -19.89 -5.37
CA GLY A 335 -14.92 -21.13 -6.06
C GLY A 335 -13.44 -21.30 -6.43
N VAL A 336 -12.56 -20.43 -5.91
CA VAL A 336 -11.12 -20.43 -6.18
C VAL A 336 -10.38 -21.58 -5.48
N ALA A 337 -9.24 -21.96 -6.05
CA ALA A 337 -8.27 -22.88 -5.44
C ALA A 337 -6.82 -22.37 -5.64
N ASN A 338 -5.85 -22.98 -4.96
CA ASN A 338 -4.43 -22.72 -5.20
C ASN A 338 -3.89 -23.58 -6.37
N LEU A 339 -3.95 -23.06 -7.59
CA LEU A 339 -3.55 -23.76 -8.83
C LEU A 339 -2.53 -22.96 -9.67
N ASN A 340 -1.97 -21.88 -9.13
CA ASN A 340 -1.10 -20.95 -9.89
C ASN A 340 0.22 -21.61 -10.29
N VAL A 341 0.75 -22.47 -9.41
CA VAL A 341 1.98 -23.22 -9.63
C VAL A 341 1.64 -24.57 -10.24
N ARG A 342 2.01 -24.77 -11.50
CA ARG A 342 1.69 -26.01 -12.25
C ARG A 342 2.19 -27.27 -11.55
N ASP A 343 3.39 -27.21 -10.98
CA ASP A 343 4.02 -28.35 -10.30
C ASP A 343 3.32 -28.73 -8.98
N ASP A 344 2.61 -27.79 -8.36
CA ASP A 344 1.85 -28.03 -7.11
C ASP A 344 0.43 -28.56 -7.37
N ARG A 345 -0.05 -28.60 -8.63
CA ARG A 345 -1.42 -29.04 -8.97
C ARG A 345 -1.73 -30.51 -8.62
N ALA A 346 -0.70 -31.32 -8.36
CA ALA A 346 -0.84 -32.68 -7.86
C ALA A 346 -1.20 -32.75 -6.37
N PHE A 347 -1.04 -31.65 -5.62
CA PHE A 347 -1.40 -31.55 -4.22
C PHE A 347 -2.83 -31.05 -4.03
N ASN A 348 -3.39 -31.32 -2.85
CA ASN A 348 -4.63 -30.71 -2.42
C ASN A 348 -4.47 -29.17 -2.44
N SER A 349 -5.42 -28.51 -3.08
CA SER A 349 -5.41 -27.06 -3.35
C SER A 349 -6.64 -26.32 -2.82
N GLN A 350 -7.63 -27.05 -2.27
CA GLN A 350 -8.87 -26.48 -1.74
C GLN A 350 -8.68 -26.04 -0.28
N HIS A 351 -8.19 -24.81 -0.10
CA HIS A 351 -7.95 -24.26 1.24
C HIS A 351 -9.19 -23.68 1.91
N LEU A 352 -10.21 -23.30 1.14
CA LEU A 352 -11.40 -22.60 1.63
C LEU A 352 -12.59 -23.53 1.77
N VAL A 353 -13.33 -23.34 2.86
CA VAL A 353 -14.67 -23.89 3.09
C VAL A 353 -15.65 -22.73 2.98
N TYR A 354 -16.61 -22.85 2.06
CA TYR A 354 -17.68 -21.86 1.91
C TYR A 354 -18.60 -21.89 3.13
N ALA A 355 -18.83 -20.73 3.74
CA ALA A 355 -19.71 -20.57 4.89
C ALA A 355 -21.07 -20.00 4.47
N SER A 356 -21.11 -18.81 3.86
CA SER A 356 -22.37 -18.23 3.38
C SER A 356 -22.17 -17.13 2.33
N GLY A 357 -23.23 -16.82 1.60
CA GLY A 357 -23.33 -15.69 0.68
C GLY A 357 -24.69 -15.05 0.88
N ARG A 358 -24.74 -13.71 0.99
CA ARG A 358 -25.97 -12.99 1.32
C ARG A 358 -26.08 -11.69 0.55
N GLN A 359 -27.30 -11.34 0.17
CA GLN A 359 -27.61 -9.96 -0.18
C GLN A 359 -27.87 -9.18 1.11
N ILE A 360 -27.05 -8.16 1.38
CA ILE A 360 -27.16 -7.31 2.56
C ILE A 360 -28.27 -6.27 2.36
N ASN A 361 -28.32 -5.68 1.17
CA ASN A 361 -29.36 -4.74 0.73
C ASN A 361 -29.37 -4.67 -0.81
N SER A 362 -30.13 -3.74 -1.38
CA SER A 362 -30.25 -3.56 -2.84
C SER A 362 -28.93 -3.23 -3.55
N GLU A 363 -27.91 -2.75 -2.84
CA GLU A 363 -26.62 -2.35 -3.40
C GLU A 363 -25.46 -3.19 -2.89
N SER A 364 -25.69 -4.21 -2.07
CA SER A 364 -24.60 -4.88 -1.38
C SER A 364 -24.76 -6.38 -1.27
N LEU A 365 -23.69 -7.08 -1.61
CA LEU A 365 -23.53 -8.54 -1.51
C LEU A 365 -22.41 -8.84 -0.53
N SER A 366 -22.50 -9.96 0.17
CA SER A 366 -21.42 -10.47 0.99
C SER A 366 -21.16 -11.95 0.73
N ILE A 367 -19.91 -12.35 0.91
CA ILE A 367 -19.49 -13.74 0.93
C ILE A 367 -18.59 -14.00 2.14
N GLU A 368 -18.78 -15.14 2.77
CA GLU A 368 -18.02 -15.62 3.92
C GLU A 368 -17.43 -16.99 3.61
N VAL A 369 -16.14 -17.12 3.88
CA VAL A 369 -15.39 -18.38 3.79
C VAL A 369 -14.53 -18.56 5.04
N GLU A 370 -14.09 -19.78 5.29
CA GLU A 370 -13.14 -20.10 6.35
C GLU A 370 -12.02 -21.01 5.80
N THR A 371 -10.78 -20.78 6.22
CA THR A 371 -9.69 -21.71 5.89
C THR A 371 -9.87 -23.04 6.62
N SER A 372 -9.69 -24.15 5.89
CA SER A 372 -10.05 -25.50 6.33
C SER A 372 -9.32 -25.99 7.58
N GLN A 373 -8.07 -25.57 7.78
CA GLN A 373 -7.24 -25.97 8.92
C GLN A 373 -6.98 -24.79 9.87
N SER A 374 -6.54 -23.64 9.35
CA SER A 374 -6.15 -22.49 10.18
C SER A 374 -7.33 -21.69 10.75
N ARG A 375 -8.57 -21.99 10.34
CA ARG A 375 -9.82 -21.40 10.84
C ARG A 375 -9.86 -19.86 10.77
N ILE A 376 -9.18 -19.30 9.77
CA ILE A 376 -9.24 -17.88 9.47
C ILE A 376 -10.54 -17.64 8.71
N ARG A 377 -11.47 -16.93 9.33
CA ARG A 377 -12.70 -16.49 8.66
C ARG A 377 -12.40 -15.27 7.82
N VAL A 378 -12.88 -15.25 6.59
CA VAL A 378 -12.70 -14.16 5.64
C VAL A 378 -14.08 -13.71 5.19
N HIS A 379 -14.30 -12.40 5.20
CA HIS A 379 -15.55 -11.80 4.78
C HIS A 379 -15.28 -10.69 3.76
N GLU A 380 -15.91 -10.82 2.60
CA GLU A 380 -15.91 -9.78 1.57
C GLU A 380 -17.31 -9.22 1.41
N VAL A 381 -17.41 -7.90 1.30
CA VAL A 381 -18.66 -7.20 0.98
C VAL A 381 -18.42 -6.33 -0.24
N ALA A 382 -19.22 -6.53 -1.28
CA ALA A 382 -19.25 -5.70 -2.47
C ALA A 382 -20.42 -4.73 -2.39
N ARG A 383 -20.16 -3.42 -2.50
CA ARG A 383 -21.16 -2.39 -2.75
C ARG A 383 -21.15 -2.02 -4.23
N ILE A 384 -22.30 -2.12 -4.90
CA ILE A 384 -22.45 -1.91 -6.34
C ILE A 384 -23.42 -0.77 -6.62
N ARG A 385 -23.02 0.20 -7.43
CA ARG A 385 -23.85 1.35 -7.83
C ARG A 385 -23.73 1.61 -9.33
N VAL A 386 -24.85 1.99 -9.95
CA VAL A 386 -24.91 2.28 -11.38
C VAL A 386 -25.24 3.75 -11.61
N THR A 387 -24.48 4.38 -12.49
CA THR A 387 -24.70 5.74 -12.97
C THR A 387 -24.85 5.72 -14.48
N VAL A 388 -25.90 6.34 -15.02
CA VAL A 388 -26.10 6.50 -16.48
C VAL A 388 -26.22 7.98 -16.79
N GLY A 389 -25.40 8.48 -17.72
CA GLY A 389 -25.41 9.90 -18.10
C GLY A 389 -25.16 10.86 -16.92
N GLY A 390 -24.31 10.45 -15.96
CA GLY A 390 -23.97 11.24 -14.78
C GLY A 390 -25.02 11.24 -13.66
N ARG A 391 -26.09 10.44 -13.77
CA ARG A 391 -27.10 10.28 -12.72
C ARG A 391 -27.11 8.86 -12.18
N ARG A 392 -27.06 8.72 -10.85
CA ARG A 392 -27.26 7.43 -10.19
C ARG A 392 -28.66 6.91 -10.48
N ILE A 393 -28.76 5.64 -10.83
CA ILE A 393 -30.03 4.95 -11.06
C ILE A 393 -30.14 3.74 -10.13
N GLU A 394 -31.37 3.29 -9.91
CA GLU A 394 -31.66 1.97 -9.36
C GLU A 394 -31.97 1.05 -10.55
N PRO A 395 -31.03 0.18 -10.97
CA PRO A 395 -31.29 -0.75 -12.06
C PRO A 395 -32.30 -1.82 -11.64
N ASP A 396 -32.96 -2.45 -12.61
CA ASP A 396 -33.63 -3.73 -12.32
C ASP A 396 -32.55 -4.74 -11.94
N GLN A 397 -32.81 -5.56 -10.93
CA GLN A 397 -31.78 -6.42 -10.36
C GLN A 397 -32.30 -7.79 -9.97
N ARG A 398 -31.48 -8.79 -10.26
CA ARG A 398 -31.72 -10.17 -9.90
C ARG A 398 -30.51 -10.72 -9.13
N LEU A 399 -30.77 -11.28 -7.95
CA LEU A 399 -29.77 -12.04 -7.22
C LEU A 399 -29.51 -13.37 -7.94
N VAL A 400 -28.26 -13.65 -8.22
CA VAL A 400 -27.78 -14.97 -8.69
C VAL A 400 -26.97 -15.57 -7.56
N GLN A 401 -27.37 -16.75 -7.08
CA GLN A 401 -26.70 -17.41 -5.98
C GLN A 401 -26.50 -18.89 -6.30
N GLU A 402 -25.24 -19.30 -6.25
CA GLU A 402 -24.77 -20.65 -6.54
C GLU A 402 -23.82 -21.10 -5.41
N PRO A 403 -23.46 -22.39 -5.31
CA PRO A 403 -22.45 -22.83 -4.34
C PRO A 403 -21.15 -22.04 -4.52
N SER A 404 -20.67 -21.42 -3.44
CA SER A 404 -19.46 -20.59 -3.45
C SER A 404 -19.49 -19.37 -4.36
N PHE A 405 -20.65 -18.93 -4.84
CA PHE A 405 -20.75 -17.80 -5.76
C PHE A 405 -22.01 -16.97 -5.50
N ILE A 406 -21.86 -15.65 -5.47
CA ILE A 406 -22.99 -14.73 -5.31
C ILE A 406 -22.81 -13.51 -6.21
N ALA A 407 -23.86 -13.14 -6.94
CA ALA A 407 -23.81 -12.03 -7.88
C ALA A 407 -25.11 -11.23 -7.93
N GLN A 408 -24.99 -9.99 -8.38
CA GLN A 408 -26.10 -9.15 -8.82
C GLN A 408 -26.04 -9.07 -10.34
N GLU A 409 -27.10 -9.55 -10.98
CA GLU A 409 -27.36 -9.24 -12.38
C GLU A 409 -28.18 -7.95 -12.43
N LEU A 410 -27.61 -6.91 -13.02
CA LEU A 410 -28.19 -5.57 -13.13
C LEU A 410 -28.63 -5.32 -14.57
N ARG A 411 -29.82 -4.75 -14.75
CA ARG A 411 -30.42 -4.44 -16.04
C ARG A 411 -30.86 -2.99 -16.09
N PHE A 412 -30.45 -2.30 -17.16
CA PHE A 412 -30.80 -0.90 -17.40
C PHE A 412 -30.67 -0.57 -18.89
N HIS A 413 -31.32 0.50 -19.33
CA HIS A 413 -31.25 0.94 -20.72
C HIS A 413 -30.10 1.93 -20.93
N LEU A 414 -29.41 1.80 -22.06
CA LEU A 414 -28.38 2.74 -22.51
C LEU A 414 -28.73 3.23 -23.92
N SER A 415 -28.69 4.54 -24.13
CA SER A 415 -28.86 5.13 -25.47
C SER A 415 -27.52 5.32 -26.18
N GLU A 416 -27.55 5.42 -27.50
CA GLU A 416 -26.37 5.71 -28.31
C GLU A 416 -25.66 6.99 -27.83
N GLY A 417 -24.35 6.92 -27.72
CA GLY A 417 -23.49 7.98 -27.21
C GLY A 417 -23.50 8.14 -25.68
N GLN A 418 -24.31 7.38 -24.94
CA GLN A 418 -24.28 7.37 -23.48
C GLN A 418 -23.26 6.37 -22.93
N THR A 419 -22.81 6.69 -21.72
CA THR A 419 -21.96 5.84 -20.90
C THR A 419 -22.69 5.48 -19.61
N ALA A 420 -22.65 4.19 -19.27
CA ALA A 420 -22.99 3.70 -17.94
C ALA A 420 -21.71 3.41 -17.16
N THR A 421 -21.69 3.79 -15.89
CA THR A 421 -20.59 3.54 -14.96
C THR A 421 -21.11 2.64 -13.84
N ILE A 422 -20.48 1.48 -13.67
CA ILE A 422 -20.73 0.55 -12.59
C ILE A 422 -19.57 0.68 -11.60
N GLU A 423 -19.85 1.30 -10.45
CA GLU A 423 -18.93 1.40 -9.31
C GLU A 423 -19.11 0.14 -8.45
N LYS A 424 -18.02 -0.59 -8.22
CA LYS A 424 -17.97 -1.73 -7.30
C LYS A 424 -16.88 -1.47 -6.26
N ILE A 425 -17.27 -1.29 -5.00
CA ILE A 425 -16.34 -1.12 -3.88
C ILE A 425 -16.38 -2.38 -3.02
N ILE A 426 -15.20 -2.91 -2.72
CA ILE A 426 -15.04 -4.11 -1.89
C ILE A 426 -14.46 -3.70 -0.54
N SER A 427 -15.00 -4.29 0.52
CA SER A 427 -14.31 -4.38 1.80
C SER A 427 -13.94 -5.84 2.10
N LEU A 428 -12.70 -6.09 2.50
CA LEU A 428 -12.18 -7.40 2.85
C LEU A 428 -11.64 -7.38 4.28
N TYR A 429 -12.18 -8.26 5.13
CA TYR A 429 -11.74 -8.47 6.50
C TYR A 429 -11.49 -9.96 6.78
N THR A 430 -10.58 -10.21 7.72
CA THR A 430 -10.29 -11.54 8.25
C THR A 430 -10.45 -11.57 9.77
N SER A 431 -10.61 -12.76 10.35
CA SER A 431 -10.64 -12.93 11.80
C SER A 431 -9.29 -12.64 12.49
N ARG A 432 -8.25 -12.25 11.75
CA ARG A 432 -6.97 -11.80 12.29
C ARG A 432 -6.87 -10.27 12.42
N ASP A 433 -7.85 -9.53 11.89
CA ASP A 433 -7.81 -8.08 11.99
C ASP A 433 -8.02 -7.63 13.44
N PRO A 434 -7.21 -6.67 13.93
CA PRO A 434 -7.38 -6.13 15.26
C PRO A 434 -8.56 -5.16 15.33
N ALA A 435 -9.06 -4.91 16.55
CA ALA A 435 -10.06 -3.88 16.83
C ALA A 435 -11.40 -4.01 16.07
N ILE A 436 -11.79 -5.24 15.72
CA ILE A 436 -13.12 -5.57 15.18
C ILE A 436 -13.85 -6.52 16.12
N SER A 437 -15.20 -6.48 16.12
CA SER A 437 -15.99 -7.49 16.83
C SER A 437 -15.95 -8.83 16.11
N GLU A 438 -16.18 -8.81 14.80
CA GLU A 438 -16.08 -9.95 13.89
C GLU A 438 -15.98 -9.43 12.44
N PRO A 439 -15.43 -10.24 11.50
CA PRO A 439 -15.09 -9.76 10.15
C PRO A 439 -16.28 -9.27 9.31
N GLY A 440 -17.45 -9.92 9.42
CA GLY A 440 -18.65 -9.59 8.65
C GLY A 440 -19.20 -8.21 8.97
N ALA A 441 -19.41 -7.90 10.25
CA ALA A 441 -19.87 -6.60 10.71
C ALA A 441 -18.89 -5.49 10.31
N ALA A 442 -17.58 -5.72 10.43
CA ALA A 442 -16.56 -4.76 10.04
C ALA A 442 -16.56 -4.52 8.52
N ALA A 443 -16.69 -5.57 7.72
CA ALA A 443 -16.80 -5.49 6.27
C ALA A 443 -18.05 -4.71 5.85
N VAL A 444 -19.23 -5.09 6.36
CA VAL A 444 -20.50 -4.40 6.05
C VAL A 444 -20.44 -2.92 6.42
N GLN A 445 -19.91 -2.59 7.61
CA GLN A 445 -19.74 -1.21 8.04
C GLN A 445 -18.81 -0.43 7.10
N SER A 446 -17.67 -1.02 6.73
CA SER A 446 -16.66 -0.37 5.88
C SER A 446 -17.16 -0.14 4.46
N ALA A 447 -17.77 -1.15 3.82
CA ALA A 447 -18.36 -1.01 2.50
C ALA A 447 -19.50 0.03 2.47
N SER A 448 -20.31 0.07 3.53
CA SER A 448 -21.41 1.04 3.66
C SER A 448 -20.90 2.47 3.85
N ALA A 449 -19.86 2.65 4.67
CA ALA A 449 -19.27 3.96 4.97
C ALA A 449 -18.31 4.49 3.90
N ALA A 450 -17.87 3.64 2.96
CA ALA A 450 -16.96 4.05 1.89
C ALA A 450 -17.56 5.20 1.05
N GLY A 451 -16.69 6.15 0.67
CA GLY A 451 -17.04 7.20 -0.30
C GLY A 451 -17.29 6.65 -1.69
N SER A 452 -17.34 7.53 -2.70
CA SER A 452 -17.34 7.11 -4.10
C SER A 452 -15.96 6.58 -4.53
N PHE A 453 -15.88 5.95 -5.71
CA PHE A 453 -14.62 5.57 -6.35
C PHE A 453 -13.64 6.76 -6.41
N ASP A 454 -14.12 7.93 -6.78
CA ASP A 454 -13.30 9.14 -6.87
C ASP A 454 -12.77 9.58 -5.50
N ASP A 455 -13.58 9.49 -4.44
CA ASP A 455 -13.15 9.80 -3.07
C ASP A 455 -12.04 8.84 -2.61
N LEU A 456 -12.22 7.55 -2.88
CA LEU A 456 -11.21 6.52 -2.58
C LEU A 456 -9.93 6.74 -3.40
N LEU A 457 -10.06 7.07 -4.69
CA LEU A 457 -8.94 7.33 -5.59
C LEU A 457 -8.11 8.52 -5.12
N VAL A 458 -8.75 9.63 -4.70
CA VAL A 458 -8.04 10.81 -4.18
C VAL A 458 -7.20 10.44 -2.96
N ALA A 459 -7.79 9.73 -1.99
CA ALA A 459 -7.08 9.30 -0.79
C ALA A 459 -5.94 8.32 -1.12
N HIS A 460 -6.20 7.36 -2.00
CA HIS A 460 -5.24 6.35 -2.48
C HIS A 460 -4.03 7.00 -3.18
N VAL A 461 -4.24 7.92 -4.12
CA VAL A 461 -3.16 8.62 -4.84
C VAL A 461 -2.33 9.44 -3.87
N ALA A 462 -2.96 10.16 -2.94
CA ALA A 462 -2.23 10.92 -1.93
C ALA A 462 -1.36 10.01 -1.03
N ALA A 463 -1.79 8.78 -0.76
CA ALA A 463 -0.99 7.80 -0.02
C ALA A 463 0.22 7.31 -0.83
N TRP A 464 0.05 7.04 -2.12
CA TRP A 464 1.14 6.71 -3.03
C TRP A 464 2.15 7.84 -3.21
N GLU A 465 1.70 9.09 -3.35
CA GLU A 465 2.58 10.26 -3.42
C GLU A 465 3.48 10.38 -2.17
N ARG A 466 2.93 10.09 -0.98
CA ARG A 466 3.72 10.05 0.26
C ARG A 466 4.76 8.91 0.26
N LEU A 467 4.42 7.74 -0.28
CA LEU A 467 5.39 6.65 -0.41
C LEU A 467 6.50 7.00 -1.40
N TRP A 468 6.15 7.53 -2.58
CA TRP A 468 7.13 7.91 -3.61
C TRP A 468 8.01 9.08 -3.19
N SER A 469 7.49 10.05 -2.45
CA SER A 469 8.32 11.15 -1.92
C SER A 469 9.41 10.66 -0.96
N ARG A 470 9.19 9.55 -0.25
CA ARG A 470 10.20 8.92 0.63
C ARG A 470 11.11 7.95 -0.12
N SER A 471 10.60 7.24 -1.13
CA SER A 471 11.28 6.07 -1.71
C SER A 471 11.75 6.26 -3.15
N GLY A 472 11.36 7.34 -3.83
CA GLY A 472 11.70 7.61 -5.22
C GLY A 472 13.21 7.68 -5.46
N VAL A 473 13.62 7.14 -6.60
CA VAL A 473 14.99 7.21 -7.14
C VAL A 473 14.89 7.63 -8.60
N ASP A 474 15.73 8.57 -9.02
CA ASP A 474 15.86 9.02 -10.40
C ASP A 474 17.33 8.89 -10.81
N VAL A 475 17.61 8.08 -11.83
CA VAL A 475 18.96 7.85 -12.35
C VAL A 475 19.23 8.61 -13.65
N GLY A 476 18.32 9.48 -14.09
CA GLY A 476 18.46 10.32 -15.27
C GLY A 476 18.25 9.62 -16.62
N ASP A 477 17.98 8.31 -16.62
CA ASP A 477 17.64 7.52 -17.82
C ASP A 477 16.19 7.04 -17.75
N GLU A 478 15.40 7.33 -18.78
CA GLU A 478 13.96 7.08 -18.80
C GLU A 478 13.62 5.58 -18.73
N HIS A 479 14.36 4.75 -19.46
CA HIS A 479 14.12 3.31 -19.49
C HIS A 479 14.51 2.65 -18.16
N ALA A 480 15.69 2.98 -17.63
CA ALA A 480 16.16 2.50 -16.35
C ALA A 480 15.23 2.96 -15.22
N ASN A 481 14.76 4.21 -15.24
CA ASN A 481 13.78 4.72 -14.28
C ASN A 481 12.48 3.92 -14.32
N ARG A 482 11.96 3.60 -15.51
CA ARG A 482 10.74 2.80 -15.64
C ARG A 482 10.89 1.41 -14.99
N ILE A 483 12.01 0.74 -15.23
CA ILE A 483 12.30 -0.58 -14.63
C ILE A 483 12.50 -0.48 -13.11
N LEU A 484 13.27 0.51 -12.64
CA LEU A 484 13.50 0.72 -11.20
C LEU A 484 12.19 1.04 -10.48
N ARG A 485 11.31 1.84 -11.08
CA ARG A 485 9.99 2.16 -10.53
C ARG A 485 9.08 0.96 -10.50
N LEU A 486 9.13 0.08 -11.50
CA LEU A 486 8.38 -1.19 -11.47
C LEU A 486 8.81 -2.05 -10.26
N HIS A 487 10.11 -2.22 -10.05
CA HIS A 487 10.62 -2.96 -8.89
C HIS A 487 10.24 -2.30 -7.56
N ALA A 488 10.45 -0.99 -7.43
CA ALA A 488 10.11 -0.26 -6.22
C ALA A 488 8.60 -0.25 -5.95
N PHE A 489 7.77 -0.15 -6.99
CA PHE A 489 6.31 -0.25 -6.90
C PHE A 489 5.88 -1.58 -6.26
N HIS A 490 6.40 -2.70 -6.76
CA HIS A 490 6.07 -4.03 -6.22
C HIS A 490 6.56 -4.22 -4.78
N VAL A 491 7.73 -3.68 -4.41
CA VAL A 491 8.21 -3.71 -3.02
C VAL A 491 7.28 -2.89 -2.12
N LEU A 492 6.95 -1.65 -2.51
CA LEU A 492 6.15 -0.72 -1.69
C LEU A 492 4.67 -1.14 -1.53
N GLN A 493 4.11 -1.88 -2.50
CA GLN A 493 2.76 -2.44 -2.34
C GLN A 493 2.73 -3.77 -1.59
N THR A 494 3.84 -4.51 -1.53
CA THR A 494 3.95 -5.72 -0.70
C THR A 494 4.19 -5.36 0.75
N LEU A 495 5.10 -4.41 0.98
CA LEU A 495 5.53 -3.96 2.30
C LEU A 495 5.27 -2.45 2.39
N SER A 496 4.10 -2.11 2.94
CA SER A 496 3.62 -0.75 3.06
C SER A 496 3.37 -0.41 4.53
N ARG A 497 3.01 0.84 4.83
CA ARG A 497 2.59 1.23 6.19
C ARG A 497 1.46 0.36 6.76
N GLN A 498 0.60 -0.20 5.91
CA GLN A 498 -0.48 -1.09 6.35
C GLN A 498 0.03 -2.43 6.88
N THR A 499 1.25 -2.82 6.51
CA THR A 499 1.89 -4.04 7.00
C THR A 499 2.24 -3.96 8.49
N LEU A 500 2.40 -2.75 9.05
CA LEU A 500 2.83 -2.52 10.44
C LEU A 500 1.87 -3.09 11.50
N SER A 501 0.60 -3.31 11.15
CA SER A 501 -0.38 -3.91 12.07
C SER A 501 -0.50 -5.42 11.95
N LEU A 502 0.28 -6.07 11.07
CA LEU A 502 0.12 -7.48 10.70
C LEU A 502 1.28 -8.33 11.18
N ASP A 503 1.05 -9.55 11.64
CA ASP A 503 2.14 -10.46 11.98
C ASP A 503 2.69 -11.20 10.73
N VAL A 504 3.54 -10.52 9.95
CA VAL A 504 4.04 -11.04 8.65
C VAL A 504 5.50 -10.67 8.39
N GLY A 505 6.21 -11.48 7.59
CA GLY A 505 7.53 -11.19 7.02
C GLY A 505 7.45 -10.78 5.54
N ALA A 506 8.56 -10.87 4.79
CA ALA A 506 8.56 -10.58 3.34
C ALA A 506 8.53 -11.88 2.50
N PRO A 507 7.41 -12.22 1.85
CA PRO A 507 7.34 -13.42 1.01
C PRO A 507 8.23 -13.30 -0.23
N ALA A 508 8.86 -14.41 -0.65
CA ALA A 508 9.78 -14.42 -1.81
C ALA A 508 9.15 -13.99 -3.15
N ARG A 509 7.81 -14.07 -3.28
CA ARG A 509 7.02 -13.57 -4.42
C ARG A 509 6.06 -12.44 -4.05
N GLY A 510 6.22 -11.84 -2.86
CA GLY A 510 5.26 -10.91 -2.29
C GLY A 510 3.85 -11.50 -2.24
N LEU A 511 2.86 -10.69 -2.62
CA LEU A 511 1.45 -11.10 -2.72
C LEU A 511 0.99 -11.20 -4.18
N HIS A 512 1.87 -11.65 -5.08
CA HIS A 512 1.65 -11.60 -6.53
C HIS A 512 1.29 -12.96 -7.15
N GLY A 513 1.31 -14.04 -6.36
CA GLY A 513 1.05 -15.41 -6.80
C GLY A 513 1.50 -16.43 -5.75
N GLU A 514 1.37 -17.72 -6.07
CA GLU A 514 1.58 -18.81 -5.10
C GLU A 514 2.97 -19.45 -5.20
N GLY A 515 3.86 -18.93 -6.05
CA GLY A 515 5.25 -19.39 -6.13
C GLY A 515 5.94 -19.29 -4.76
N TYR A 516 6.64 -20.34 -4.36
CA TYR A 516 7.20 -20.51 -3.01
C TYR A 516 6.17 -20.43 -1.88
N ARG A 517 4.88 -20.61 -2.19
CA ARG A 517 3.76 -20.78 -1.24
C ARG A 517 3.57 -19.61 -0.27
N GLY A 518 4.11 -18.43 -0.60
CA GLY A 518 4.10 -17.26 0.27
C GLY A 518 5.04 -17.36 1.48
N HIS A 519 5.97 -18.32 1.48
CA HIS A 519 6.95 -18.48 2.55
C HIS A 519 8.01 -17.36 2.54
N ILE A 520 8.59 -17.15 3.72
CA ILE A 520 9.60 -16.15 4.00
C ILE A 520 10.96 -16.86 4.08
N PHE A 521 11.90 -16.38 3.26
CA PHE A 521 13.24 -16.94 3.09
C PHE A 521 14.28 -15.97 3.65
N TRP A 522 15.56 -16.19 3.34
CA TRP A 522 16.62 -15.21 3.55
C TRP A 522 16.54 -13.98 2.63
N ASP A 523 15.62 -13.95 1.65
CA ASP A 523 15.39 -12.85 0.71
C ASP A 523 15.14 -11.48 1.37
N ASP A 524 14.81 -11.47 2.67
CA ASP A 524 14.80 -10.29 3.52
C ASP A 524 16.09 -9.44 3.31
N VAL A 525 17.27 -10.06 3.10
CA VAL A 525 18.54 -9.34 2.88
C VAL A 525 18.57 -8.53 1.59
N LEU A 526 17.71 -8.85 0.62
CA LEU A 526 17.58 -8.13 -0.65
C LEU A 526 16.60 -6.96 -0.54
N VAL A 527 15.61 -7.08 0.35
CA VAL A 527 14.49 -6.13 0.46
C VAL A 527 14.71 -5.13 1.60
N LEU A 528 15.10 -5.63 2.78
CA LEU A 528 15.23 -4.81 3.98
C LEU A 528 16.25 -3.69 3.85
N PRO A 529 17.43 -3.83 3.20
CA PRO A 529 18.33 -2.68 3.03
C PRO A 529 17.68 -1.51 2.32
N VAL A 530 16.83 -1.75 1.32
CA VAL A 530 16.09 -0.69 0.61
C VAL A 530 15.09 -0.02 1.55
N LEU A 531 14.40 -0.81 2.38
CA LEU A 531 13.41 -0.31 3.34
C LEU A 531 14.03 0.40 4.53
N THR A 532 15.12 -0.10 5.12
CA THR A 532 15.70 0.45 6.35
C THR A 532 16.09 1.92 6.22
N TYR A 533 16.60 2.35 5.06
CA TYR A 533 16.95 3.75 4.83
C TYR A 533 15.75 4.68 4.64
N ARG A 534 14.57 4.16 4.27
CA ARG A 534 13.41 4.97 3.87
C ARG A 534 12.22 4.83 4.81
N LEU A 535 11.98 3.62 5.28
CA LEU A 535 10.86 3.13 6.09
C LEU A 535 11.38 2.15 7.17
N PRO A 536 12.31 2.56 8.05
CA PRO A 536 12.89 1.67 9.08
C PRO A 536 11.83 1.03 9.98
N GLU A 537 10.69 1.69 10.17
CA GLU A 537 9.55 1.14 10.89
C GLU A 537 9.08 -0.24 10.34
N LEU A 538 9.19 -0.44 9.02
CA LEU A 538 8.85 -1.73 8.39
C LEU A 538 9.91 -2.78 8.67
N THR A 539 11.19 -2.43 8.58
CA THR A 539 12.27 -3.36 8.91
C THR A 539 12.18 -3.85 10.36
N LYS A 540 11.96 -2.93 11.32
CA LYS A 540 11.74 -3.27 12.73
C LYS A 540 10.62 -4.29 12.88
N HIS A 541 9.53 -4.09 12.14
CA HIS A 541 8.35 -4.95 12.17
C HIS A 541 8.59 -6.33 11.56
N MET A 542 9.33 -6.43 10.45
CA MET A 542 9.74 -7.71 9.84
C MET A 542 10.66 -8.50 10.76
N LEU A 543 11.59 -7.82 11.45
CA LEU A 543 12.42 -8.45 12.48
C LEU A 543 11.59 -8.88 13.69
N GLY A 544 10.52 -8.15 14.01
CA GLY A 544 9.51 -8.55 14.98
C GLY A 544 8.79 -9.86 14.59
N TYR A 545 8.53 -10.10 13.31
CA TYR A 545 7.99 -11.38 12.83
C TYR A 545 8.95 -12.54 13.15
N ARG A 546 10.25 -12.37 12.90
CA ARG A 546 11.29 -13.36 13.26
C ARG A 546 11.34 -13.58 14.77
N PHE A 547 11.32 -12.50 15.55
CA PHE A 547 11.37 -12.58 17.00
C PHE A 547 10.18 -13.35 17.59
N ARG A 548 8.96 -13.12 17.11
CA ARG A 548 7.77 -13.89 17.54
C ARG A 548 7.87 -15.39 17.24
N ARG A 549 8.80 -15.80 16.37
CA ARG A 549 9.07 -17.20 15.97
C ARG A 549 10.39 -17.73 16.53
N LEU A 550 11.05 -16.99 17.42
CA LEU A 550 12.31 -17.40 18.05
C LEU A 550 12.20 -18.74 18.79
N GLU A 551 11.08 -19.00 19.46
CA GLU A 551 10.84 -20.30 20.12
C GLU A 551 10.74 -21.46 19.12
N ALA A 552 10.18 -21.24 17.93
CA ALA A 552 10.18 -22.25 16.87
C ALA A 552 11.59 -22.49 16.35
N ALA A 553 12.39 -21.43 16.19
CA ALA A 553 13.80 -21.54 15.81
C ALA A 553 14.65 -22.27 16.86
N ARG A 554 14.35 -22.09 18.16
CA ARG A 554 14.98 -22.85 19.25
C ARG A 554 14.62 -24.33 19.21
N ARG A 555 13.36 -24.67 18.93
CA ARG A 555 12.94 -26.07 18.74
C ARG A 555 13.63 -26.71 17.54
N LEU A 556 13.72 -26.01 16.41
CA LEU A 556 14.41 -26.52 15.23
C LEU A 556 15.91 -26.75 15.49
N ALA A 557 16.56 -25.88 16.25
CA ALA A 557 17.93 -26.11 16.71
C ALA A 557 18.05 -27.36 17.60
N ALA A 558 17.10 -27.55 18.54
CA ALA A 558 17.08 -28.73 19.41
C ALA A 558 16.83 -30.04 18.64
N GLU A 559 15.99 -30.02 17.60
CA GLU A 559 15.79 -31.14 16.67
C GLU A 559 17.06 -31.46 15.87
N ASP A 560 17.88 -30.45 15.56
CA ASP A 560 19.24 -30.60 15.01
C ASP A 560 20.27 -31.06 16.07
N GLY A 561 19.84 -31.27 17.33
CA GLY A 561 20.69 -31.69 18.44
C GLY A 561 21.59 -30.58 19.00
N ARG A 562 21.21 -29.31 18.83
CA ARG A 562 22.04 -28.14 19.11
C ARG A 562 21.32 -27.09 19.97
N PRO A 563 22.04 -26.38 20.85
CA PRO A 563 21.49 -25.21 21.54
C PRO A 563 21.37 -24.00 20.61
N GLY A 564 20.74 -22.93 21.09
CA GLY A 564 20.61 -21.66 20.34
C GLY A 564 19.36 -21.62 19.48
N ALA A 565 19.40 -20.82 18.42
CA ALA A 565 18.29 -20.59 17.51
C ALA A 565 18.70 -20.82 16.06
N LEU A 566 17.97 -21.70 15.37
CA LEU A 566 18.08 -21.97 13.95
C LEU A 566 16.75 -21.61 13.31
N PHE A 567 16.71 -20.52 12.55
CA PHE A 567 15.55 -20.19 11.73
C PHE A 567 15.42 -21.16 10.55
N PRO A 568 14.19 -21.53 10.17
CA PRO A 568 13.96 -22.43 9.05
C PRO A 568 14.37 -21.79 7.72
N TRP A 569 14.74 -22.61 6.74
CA TRP A 569 15.01 -22.14 5.38
C TRP A 569 13.76 -21.55 4.73
N GLN A 570 12.61 -22.20 4.91
CA GLN A 570 11.30 -21.67 4.57
C GLN A 570 10.49 -21.46 5.83
N SER A 571 10.20 -20.19 6.15
CA SER A 571 9.37 -19.82 7.29
C SER A 571 7.95 -19.50 6.85
N GLY A 572 6.98 -20.00 7.60
CA GLY A 572 5.56 -19.77 7.37
C GLY A 572 4.88 -19.05 8.54
N SER A 573 3.67 -19.48 8.84
CA SER A 573 2.79 -18.85 9.82
C SER A 573 3.27 -19.01 11.27
N ASP A 574 3.70 -20.21 11.67
CA ASP A 574 4.09 -20.55 13.05
C ASP A 574 5.61 -20.64 13.28
N GLY A 575 6.40 -20.53 12.21
CA GLY A 575 7.86 -20.54 12.24
C GLY A 575 8.52 -21.91 12.21
N ARG A 576 7.77 -23.01 12.01
CA ARG A 576 8.36 -24.33 11.75
C ARG A 576 9.03 -24.37 10.37
N GLU A 577 9.83 -25.41 10.13
CA GLU A 577 10.48 -25.64 8.84
C GLU A 577 9.47 -26.11 7.80
N GLU A 578 9.22 -25.28 6.78
CA GLU A 578 8.31 -25.59 5.67
C GLU A 578 9.04 -26.08 4.42
N THR A 579 10.37 -26.19 4.46
CA THR A 579 11.15 -26.71 3.33
C THR A 579 10.75 -28.16 3.06
N PRO A 580 10.31 -28.49 1.83
CA PRO A 580 10.01 -29.87 1.46
C PRO A 580 11.19 -30.79 1.73
N THR A 581 10.90 -32.05 2.07
CA THR A 581 11.95 -33.06 2.21
C THR A 581 12.29 -33.74 0.89
N TRP A 582 11.42 -33.58 -0.10
CA TRP A 582 11.53 -34.15 -1.43
C TRP A 582 11.12 -33.09 -2.46
N ILE A 583 11.81 -33.10 -3.60
CA ILE A 583 11.48 -32.29 -4.77
C ILE A 583 11.28 -33.18 -5.99
N PHE A 584 10.22 -32.93 -6.76
CA PHE A 584 9.97 -33.62 -8.02
C PHE A 584 10.67 -32.88 -9.15
N ASN A 585 11.48 -33.59 -9.93
CA ASN A 585 12.11 -33.04 -11.13
C ASN A 585 11.29 -33.45 -12.37
N PRO A 586 10.60 -32.49 -13.04
CA PRO A 586 9.75 -32.81 -14.18
C PRO A 586 10.52 -33.24 -15.43
N ARG A 587 11.83 -32.95 -15.52
CA ARG A 587 12.65 -33.38 -16.67
C ARG A 587 13.07 -34.84 -16.59
N SER A 588 13.30 -35.34 -15.38
CA SER A 588 13.67 -36.74 -15.15
C SER A 588 12.51 -37.60 -14.66
N GLU A 589 11.38 -36.98 -14.34
CA GLU A 589 10.18 -37.61 -13.75
C GLU A 589 10.49 -38.41 -12.47
N ARG A 590 11.35 -37.83 -11.61
CA ARG A 590 11.85 -38.50 -10.41
C ARG A 590 11.80 -37.56 -9.21
N TRP A 591 11.53 -38.15 -8.05
CA TRP A 591 11.70 -37.51 -6.76
C TRP A 591 13.15 -37.62 -6.30
N PHE A 592 13.66 -36.53 -5.74
CA PHE A 592 14.98 -36.46 -5.12
C PHE A 592 14.86 -35.86 -3.73
N ALA A 593 15.74 -36.27 -2.83
CA ALA A 593 15.80 -35.68 -1.50
C ALA A 593 16.14 -34.19 -1.64
N ASP A 594 15.37 -33.32 -0.99
CA ASP A 594 15.65 -31.90 -0.93
C ASP A 594 16.49 -31.60 0.32
N HIS A 595 17.70 -31.13 0.06
CA HIS A 595 18.71 -30.79 1.04
C HIS A 595 18.75 -29.31 1.41
N SER A 596 17.85 -28.48 0.86
CA SER A 596 17.85 -27.02 1.04
C SER A 596 17.81 -26.58 2.51
N ARG A 597 17.27 -27.39 3.42
CA ARG A 597 17.33 -27.15 4.87
C ARG A 597 18.75 -27.05 5.46
N LEU A 598 19.76 -27.56 4.75
CA LEU A 598 21.18 -27.41 5.11
C LEU A 598 21.70 -25.98 4.87
N GLN A 599 20.91 -25.11 4.24
CA GLN A 599 21.18 -23.67 4.14
C GLN A 599 20.93 -22.96 5.47
N ARG A 600 21.73 -23.33 6.48
CA ARG A 600 21.69 -22.74 7.82
C ARG A 600 21.96 -21.22 7.82
N HIS A 601 22.51 -20.71 6.72
CA HIS A 601 22.86 -19.30 6.53
C HIS A 601 21.66 -18.34 6.55
N VAL A 602 20.41 -18.83 6.44
CA VAL A 602 19.21 -18.02 6.72
C VAL A 602 19.23 -17.39 8.11
N SER A 603 19.78 -18.08 9.12
CA SER A 603 19.92 -17.48 10.45
C SER A 603 21.00 -16.39 10.48
N LEU A 604 22.04 -16.52 9.66
CA LEU A 604 23.06 -15.47 9.52
C LEU A 604 22.50 -14.24 8.81
N ALA A 605 21.57 -14.42 7.86
CA ALA A 605 20.82 -13.33 7.24
C ALA A 605 19.98 -12.55 8.26
N VAL A 606 19.21 -13.25 9.11
CA VAL A 606 18.44 -12.61 10.20
C VAL A 606 19.36 -11.81 11.13
N ALA A 607 20.49 -12.39 11.54
CA ALA A 607 21.47 -11.68 12.36
C ALA A 607 22.07 -10.45 11.65
N TYR A 608 22.35 -10.57 10.35
CA TYR A 608 22.84 -9.47 9.53
C TYR A 608 21.85 -8.30 9.50
N GLU A 609 20.58 -8.58 9.28
CA GLU A 609 19.52 -7.58 9.25
C GLU A 609 19.29 -6.90 10.59
N VAL A 610 19.32 -7.67 11.69
CA VAL A 610 19.25 -7.12 13.05
C VAL A 610 20.35 -6.09 13.28
N TRP A 611 21.59 -6.44 12.93
CA TRP A 611 22.73 -5.54 13.13
C TRP A 611 22.67 -4.34 12.18
N GLN A 612 22.35 -4.54 10.90
CA GLN A 612 22.19 -3.46 9.92
C GLN A 612 21.10 -2.47 10.33
N TYR A 613 19.96 -2.97 10.80
CA TYR A 613 18.88 -2.12 11.31
C TYR A 613 19.37 -1.26 12.48
N TYR A 614 20.04 -1.89 13.46
CA TYR A 614 20.61 -1.17 14.60
C TYR A 614 21.66 -0.13 14.17
N GLU A 615 22.60 -0.49 13.29
CA GLU A 615 23.63 0.45 12.82
C GLU A 615 23.06 1.67 12.11
N ILE A 616 21.99 1.49 11.31
CA ILE A 616 21.38 2.57 10.55
C ILE A 616 20.50 3.46 11.44
N THR A 617 19.77 2.87 12.39
CA THR A 617 18.74 3.59 13.19
C THR A 617 19.23 4.03 14.56
N ASN A 618 20.26 3.38 15.09
CA ASN A 618 20.70 3.45 16.49
C ASN A 618 19.54 3.23 17.49
N ASP A 619 18.57 2.38 17.13
CA ASP A 619 17.41 2.03 17.96
C ASP A 619 17.83 1.07 19.08
N LEU A 620 18.28 1.65 20.21
CA LEU A 620 18.69 0.90 21.39
C LEU A 620 17.55 0.12 22.03
N GLU A 621 16.31 0.63 21.97
CA GLU A 621 15.15 -0.08 22.51
C GLU A 621 14.88 -1.37 21.74
N PHE A 622 15.00 -1.33 20.40
CA PHE A 622 14.96 -2.55 19.58
C PHE A 622 16.10 -3.50 19.93
N LEU A 623 17.33 -3.00 20.07
CA LEU A 623 18.48 -3.85 20.37
C LEU A 623 18.31 -4.57 21.71
N VAL A 624 17.82 -3.89 22.74
CA VAL A 624 17.53 -4.46 24.07
C VAL A 624 16.44 -5.52 24.00
N ASN A 625 15.29 -5.19 23.39
CA ASN A 625 14.08 -6.02 23.51
C ASN A 625 13.96 -7.12 22.44
N VAL A 626 14.76 -7.05 21.37
CA VAL A 626 14.65 -7.96 20.22
C VAL A 626 16.03 -8.34 19.69
N GLY A 627 16.83 -7.35 19.32
CA GLY A 627 18.02 -7.57 18.50
C GLY A 627 19.09 -8.43 19.17
N ALA A 628 19.46 -8.12 20.41
CA ALA A 628 20.54 -8.81 21.10
C ALA A 628 20.20 -10.29 21.38
N GLU A 629 18.95 -10.60 21.74
CA GLU A 629 18.51 -11.97 21.94
C GLU A 629 18.57 -12.80 20.64
N LEU A 630 18.16 -12.23 19.50
CA LEU A 630 18.30 -12.87 18.19
C LEU A 630 19.77 -13.15 17.87
N LEU A 631 20.65 -12.16 18.03
CA LEU A 631 22.08 -12.30 17.75
C LEU A 631 22.71 -13.40 18.60
N ILE A 632 22.47 -13.40 19.91
CA ILE A 632 23.06 -14.36 20.85
C ILE A 632 22.51 -15.77 20.59
N GLY A 633 21.19 -15.91 20.38
CA GLY A 633 20.57 -17.19 20.08
C GLY A 633 21.17 -17.85 18.84
N ILE A 634 21.34 -17.08 17.77
CA ILE A 634 21.92 -17.57 16.51
C ILE A 634 23.42 -17.84 16.67
N ALA A 635 24.14 -16.99 17.40
CA ALA A 635 25.56 -17.20 17.69
C ALA A 635 25.80 -18.53 18.41
N ARG A 636 24.98 -18.88 19.39
CA ARG A 636 25.05 -20.16 20.11
C ARG A 636 24.84 -21.37 19.20
N TYR A 637 23.89 -21.30 18.28
CA TYR A 637 23.67 -22.37 17.30
C TYR A 637 24.95 -22.61 16.49
N PHE A 638 25.52 -21.56 15.90
CA PHE A 638 26.74 -21.70 15.08
C PHE A 638 28.00 -22.04 15.89
N SER A 639 28.10 -21.58 17.14
CA SER A 639 29.17 -21.98 18.05
C SER A 639 29.13 -23.49 18.27
N SER A 640 27.93 -24.04 18.52
CA SER A 640 27.75 -25.48 18.69
C SER A 640 27.98 -26.29 17.41
N LEU A 641 27.77 -25.68 16.23
CA LEU A 641 27.99 -26.29 14.92
C LEU A 641 29.48 -26.37 14.55
N ALA A 642 30.29 -25.45 15.05
CA ALA A 642 31.72 -25.40 14.78
C ALA A 642 32.47 -26.51 15.53
N THR A 643 33.35 -27.23 14.83
CA THR A 643 34.21 -28.27 15.41
C THR A 643 35.67 -27.86 15.33
N PHE A 644 36.41 -27.95 16.43
CA PHE A 644 37.86 -27.65 16.42
C PHE A 644 38.65 -28.79 15.76
N ASN A 645 39.47 -28.44 14.77
CA ASN A 645 40.41 -29.33 14.12
C ASN A 645 41.82 -29.12 14.73
N PRO A 646 42.31 -30.01 15.62
CA PRO A 646 43.57 -29.83 16.32
C PRO A 646 44.79 -29.92 15.38
N GLU A 647 44.70 -30.70 14.30
CA GLU A 647 45.79 -30.82 13.32
C GLU A 647 46.02 -29.53 12.53
N ARG A 648 44.94 -28.77 12.31
CA ARG A 648 44.97 -27.50 11.57
C ARG A 648 44.94 -26.27 12.46
N GLY A 649 44.77 -26.44 13.78
CA GLY A 649 44.68 -25.35 14.74
C GLY A 649 43.54 -24.36 14.47
N ARG A 650 42.39 -24.84 13.97
CA ARG A 650 41.26 -23.98 13.55
C ARG A 650 39.91 -24.66 13.74
N TYR A 651 38.86 -23.86 13.85
CA TYR A 651 37.47 -24.35 13.80
C TYR A 651 36.99 -24.57 12.36
N GLU A 652 36.14 -25.57 12.17
CA GLU A 652 35.54 -25.93 10.88
C GLU A 652 34.03 -26.10 11.04
N ILE A 653 33.27 -25.65 10.04
CA ILE A 653 31.81 -25.89 9.94
C ILE A 653 31.60 -26.87 8.78
N ARG A 654 30.85 -27.93 9.01
CA ARG A 654 30.73 -29.06 8.09
C ARG A 654 29.26 -29.39 7.80
N GLY A 655 29.01 -29.97 6.63
CA GLY A 655 27.67 -30.44 6.24
C GLY A 655 26.63 -29.33 6.06
N VAL A 656 27.05 -28.15 5.58
CA VAL A 656 26.16 -27.01 5.31
C VAL A 656 26.02 -26.76 3.81
N MET A 657 24.92 -26.17 3.38
CA MET A 657 24.77 -25.63 2.03
C MET A 657 24.93 -24.12 2.07
N GLY A 658 25.63 -23.55 1.08
CA GLY A 658 25.78 -22.10 0.94
C GLY A 658 24.70 -21.49 0.05
N PRO A 659 24.78 -20.19 -0.28
CA PRO A 659 23.87 -19.54 -1.22
C PRO A 659 23.88 -20.12 -2.65
N ASP A 660 24.96 -20.82 -3.04
CA ASP A 660 25.00 -21.57 -4.28
C ASP A 660 24.33 -22.94 -4.09
N GLU A 661 23.02 -22.99 -4.36
CA GLU A 661 22.18 -24.17 -4.16
C GLU A 661 22.50 -25.33 -5.13
N PHE A 662 23.27 -25.10 -6.19
CA PHE A 662 23.68 -26.18 -7.09
C PHE A 662 24.70 -27.12 -6.46
N HIS A 663 25.33 -26.71 -5.35
CA HIS A 663 26.27 -27.53 -4.59
C HIS A 663 25.67 -27.89 -3.23
N ASP A 664 24.85 -28.94 -3.23
CA ASP A 664 24.23 -29.50 -2.03
C ASP A 664 25.05 -30.61 -1.35
N GLY A 665 26.17 -31.02 -1.95
CA GLY A 665 27.11 -32.02 -1.44
C GLY A 665 28.30 -32.23 -2.38
N TYR A 666 29.30 -32.99 -1.95
CA TYR A 666 30.42 -33.37 -2.83
C TYR A 666 30.03 -34.52 -3.77
N PRO A 667 30.52 -34.54 -5.02
CA PRO A 667 30.26 -35.66 -5.94
C PRO A 667 30.67 -37.00 -5.34
N GLY A 668 29.72 -37.94 -5.26
CA GLY A 668 29.95 -39.29 -4.74
C GLY A 668 30.13 -39.37 -3.22
N ALA A 669 29.82 -38.32 -2.46
CA ALA A 669 29.82 -38.38 -1.00
C ALA A 669 28.59 -39.11 -0.45
N ASP A 670 28.81 -39.88 0.62
CA ASP A 670 27.74 -40.62 1.32
C ASP A 670 26.84 -39.73 2.18
N ARG A 671 27.20 -38.45 2.37
CA ARG A 671 26.43 -37.46 3.14
C ARG A 671 26.25 -36.17 2.34
N PRO A 672 25.09 -35.50 2.46
CA PRO A 672 24.90 -34.18 1.89
C PRO A 672 25.68 -33.11 2.69
N GLY A 673 25.74 -31.92 2.09
CA GLY A 673 26.37 -30.73 2.64
C GLY A 673 27.85 -30.58 2.30
N LEU A 674 28.29 -29.33 2.30
CA LEU A 674 29.65 -28.90 2.05
C LEU A 674 30.37 -28.59 3.37
N ASP A 675 31.68 -28.77 3.36
CA ASP A 675 32.53 -28.38 4.48
C ASP A 675 33.20 -27.04 4.19
N ASN A 676 33.22 -26.16 5.19
CA ASN A 676 33.85 -24.84 5.16
C ASN A 676 33.38 -23.95 4.01
N ASN A 677 32.07 -23.89 3.78
CA ASN A 677 31.50 -22.92 2.85
C ASN A 677 31.96 -21.49 3.24
N ALA A 678 32.56 -20.77 2.29
CA ALA A 678 33.22 -19.49 2.58
C ALA A 678 32.25 -18.43 3.11
N TYR A 679 31.05 -18.32 2.53
CA TYR A 679 30.03 -17.39 2.97
C TYR A 679 29.61 -17.68 4.42
N THR A 680 29.24 -18.94 4.71
CA THR A 680 28.84 -19.35 6.05
C THR A 680 29.94 -19.09 7.08
N ASN A 681 31.18 -19.51 6.82
CA ASN A 681 32.28 -19.34 7.78
C ASN A 681 32.58 -17.86 8.07
N VAL A 682 32.61 -17.01 7.04
CA VAL A 682 32.87 -15.57 7.21
C VAL A 682 31.75 -14.90 8.01
N MET A 683 30.50 -15.22 7.67
CA MET A 683 29.33 -14.64 8.34
C MET A 683 29.18 -15.12 9.79
N VAL A 684 29.60 -16.33 10.12
CA VAL A 684 29.68 -16.80 11.51
C VAL A 684 30.69 -15.99 12.31
N VAL A 685 31.90 -15.77 11.80
CA VAL A 685 32.90 -14.95 12.49
C VAL A 685 32.41 -13.51 12.66
N TRP A 686 31.75 -12.96 11.64
CA TRP A 686 31.11 -11.64 11.72
C TRP A 686 30.04 -11.61 12.82
N LEU A 687 29.13 -12.60 12.86
CA LEU A 687 28.07 -12.71 13.86
C LEU A 687 28.64 -12.76 15.29
N MET A 688 29.65 -13.59 15.54
CA MET A 688 30.25 -13.70 16.88
C MET A 688 30.76 -12.34 17.37
N ARG A 689 31.43 -11.59 16.49
CA ARG A 689 31.91 -10.23 16.81
C ARG A 689 30.74 -9.29 17.13
N ARG A 690 29.66 -9.35 16.34
CA ARG A 690 28.48 -8.50 16.55
C ARG A 690 27.68 -8.86 17.80
N ALA A 691 27.62 -10.12 18.18
CA ALA A 691 27.03 -10.54 19.44
C ALA A 691 27.82 -9.98 20.65
N ILE A 692 29.15 -10.01 20.59
CA ILE A 692 30.02 -9.40 21.62
C ILE A 692 29.83 -7.88 21.64
N ASP A 693 29.80 -7.23 20.48
CA ASP A 693 29.58 -5.78 20.39
C ASP A 693 28.21 -5.39 20.96
N ALA A 694 27.14 -6.16 20.70
CA ALA A 694 25.81 -5.94 21.26
C ALA A 694 25.84 -6.01 22.80
N LEU A 695 26.47 -7.02 23.39
CA LEU A 695 26.64 -7.12 24.84
C LEU A 695 27.44 -5.95 25.41
N ALA A 696 28.48 -5.49 24.71
CA ALA A 696 29.28 -4.35 25.11
C ALA A 696 28.48 -3.03 25.06
N ILE A 697 27.63 -2.84 24.05
CA ILE A 697 26.74 -1.68 23.91
C ILE A 697 25.70 -1.67 25.03
N LEU A 698 25.15 -2.82 25.38
CA LEU A 698 24.10 -2.96 26.40
C LEU A 698 24.63 -3.06 27.85
N ARG A 699 25.93 -2.84 28.05
CA ARG A 699 26.62 -3.04 29.34
C ARG A 699 25.89 -2.36 30.50
N GLY A 700 25.72 -3.12 31.58
CA GLY A 700 25.04 -2.70 32.81
C GLY A 700 23.72 -3.45 32.96
N TYR A 701 22.68 -2.77 33.42
CA TYR A 701 21.39 -3.39 33.72
C TYR A 701 20.85 -4.28 32.58
N TYR A 702 20.87 -3.78 31.33
CA TYR A 702 20.31 -4.51 30.19
C TYR A 702 21.13 -5.75 29.79
N SER A 703 22.46 -5.67 29.80
CA SER A 703 23.30 -6.85 29.54
C SER A 703 23.15 -7.89 30.64
N ASP A 704 23.06 -7.47 31.90
CA ASP A 704 22.97 -8.39 33.06
C ASP A 704 21.62 -9.13 33.04
N GLU A 705 20.54 -8.44 32.71
CA GLU A 705 19.22 -9.05 32.51
C GLU A 705 19.24 -10.04 31.33
N LEU A 706 19.79 -9.65 30.18
CA LEU A 706 19.85 -10.51 28.99
C LEU A 706 20.72 -11.76 29.24
N ILE A 707 21.87 -11.61 29.89
CA ILE A 707 22.75 -12.71 30.29
C ILE A 707 22.01 -13.65 31.24
N SER A 708 21.26 -13.11 32.20
CA SER A 708 20.49 -13.92 33.15
C SER A 708 19.33 -14.66 32.46
N VAL A 709 18.58 -14.00 31.57
CA VAL A 709 17.43 -14.59 30.87
C VAL A 709 17.88 -15.70 29.93
N LEU A 710 19.00 -15.49 29.24
CA LEU A 710 19.54 -16.45 28.29
C LEU A 710 20.51 -17.46 28.92
N ASP A 711 20.82 -17.36 30.21
CA ASP A 711 21.82 -18.18 30.90
C ASP A 711 23.18 -18.16 30.16
N VAL A 712 23.66 -16.97 29.80
CA VAL A 712 24.98 -16.79 29.14
C VAL A 712 26.09 -16.98 30.17
N VAL A 713 26.93 -18.00 29.96
CA VAL A 713 28.03 -18.30 30.88
C VAL A 713 29.30 -17.55 30.49
N SER A 714 30.16 -17.22 31.46
CA SER A 714 31.40 -16.46 31.20
C SER A 714 32.28 -17.05 30.09
N ALA A 715 32.31 -18.38 29.99
CA ALA A 715 33.06 -19.11 28.97
C ALA A 715 32.53 -18.91 27.53
N GLU A 716 31.30 -18.41 27.33
CA GLU A 716 30.78 -18.04 26.02
C GLU A 716 31.21 -16.63 25.59
N THR A 717 31.58 -15.77 26.55
CA THR A 717 31.96 -14.37 26.32
C THR A 717 33.47 -14.14 26.31
N GLU A 718 34.25 -15.10 26.81
CA GLU A 718 35.72 -15.17 26.73
C GLU A 718 36.18 -15.82 25.42
#